data_AF-A0A1W0A8G3-F1
#
_entry.id   AF-A0A1W0A8G3-F1
#
_cell.length_a   1.000
_cell.length_b   1.000
_cell.length_c   1.000
_cell.angle_alpha   90.00
_cell.angle_beta   90.00
_cell.angle_gamma   90.00
#
_symmetry.space_group_name_H-M   'P 1'
#
loop_
_entity.id
_entity.type
_entity.pdbx_description
1 polymer ?
#
loop_
_entity_poly.entity_id
_entity_poly.type
_entity_poly.pdbx_seq_one_letter_code
_entity_poly.pdbx_strand_id
1 'polypeptide(L)'
;KDQTLCICGEDVPLRKLKQHQATSCTHRLIQCPHHGCDLLVAAYLLRDHELKDCKIYRQTQAFLDGYQVKTTQKACCLACEEEIMLRNLEGHCKLECIYRLVNCPNAALGCNAINIVWNKLREHYINDCHVAKHRAAMLEASKTVNQIVDCDWCNLPVMKRHLTDHKEDECLMRERQCPNWHLGCREWIPVGDFTKHIQTVCCVSINRHELSKQAAVKEKSIPCRECGEVVVMRKMTMHASKQCSARLVPCANAIHGCKAMLKYRDRHIHEHVDLSPHARSILRFTSRQGRIDIQAGEDISPPWCAEFWVYLFSKEDDILHFMAHAIEWHVKYSEVSPRLDKWMAEEKSIKDKIKMLLKRKKGTPEEDIAALQQQALVVEDGIGGCKSIMNEAKARIQSLLSDSEILLRSIKNPTLRDKVKQSLQYQTRQLQPSWSQEDVEVYGSVEKWLEKIKAAAATEKDMENPHAKLIKKRLQLLKAIEDHERSPPKDLRESARFLKQARKELTRLDEKLCTCVDIPLALAVAPIGFHTIASSKTSGIHIVMSSGNAVLGLHSFDKKARFQCEVPREQWTHIAISALDTSVQVCLNGELVDEHKGHFQLPMERIGDVEKSYRGFLQEVRYWTTNRTPDAIKKSMCNTLNPSVQSQLRAYWSFEEGVAIVRSPMWNISWSHYTLSILKQLGDPPTPSYRQRNMCSIVTRRNFLASKHEMRQLASICALGCGAELPRSQLEHHHACDCPQRLVLCPEPGCKCIYKISQTEVHRAECIVRVTRGNLAAEHYRQHEVVECPFGCGLPVVRKDLVHHRRNDCPCRFIMCPNKGCGRSYLQRNAKRHELHDCDAPGLLAKQAMIERARERMTSDGKLRKPEVPSRYVATAEVEIHRLDRLTIRPDTIN
;
A
#
# COMPACT_ATOMS: atom_id res chain seq x y z
N LYS A 1 7.47 -24.82 48.62
CA LYS A 1 8.03 -25.38 49.88
C LYS A 1 9.54 -25.12 49.85
N ASP A 2 9.95 -23.89 50.21
CA ASP A 2 11.25 -23.31 49.79
C ASP A 2 12.09 -22.82 50.98
N GLN A 3 11.91 -23.47 52.13
CA GLN A 3 12.81 -23.38 53.28
C GLN A 3 13.88 -24.46 53.13
N THR A 4 15.07 -24.18 53.66
CA THR A 4 16.16 -25.14 53.76
C THR A 4 16.81 -24.99 55.12
N LEU A 5 17.18 -26.11 55.73
CA LEU A 5 17.78 -26.13 57.05
C LEU A 5 19.20 -25.55 56.98
N CYS A 6 19.46 -24.51 57.77
CA CYS A 6 20.81 -23.99 57.95
C CYS A 6 21.61 -24.92 58.88
N ILE A 7 22.94 -24.83 58.84
CA ILE A 7 23.85 -25.68 59.65
C ILE A 7 23.68 -25.44 61.17
N CYS A 8 23.09 -24.31 61.57
CA CYS A 8 22.68 -24.01 62.95
C CYS A 8 21.34 -24.65 63.38
N GLY A 9 20.64 -25.36 62.49
CA GLY A 9 19.34 -25.99 62.76
C GLY A 9 18.10 -25.13 62.48
N GLU A 10 18.25 -23.86 62.07
CA GLU A 10 17.11 -23.00 61.71
C GLU A 10 16.60 -23.24 60.28
N ASP A 11 15.28 -23.23 60.09
CA ASP A 11 14.61 -23.35 58.79
C ASP A 11 14.58 -22.00 58.05
N VAL A 12 15.57 -21.75 57.19
CA VAL A 12 15.77 -20.45 56.53
C VAL A 12 15.23 -20.48 55.09
N PRO A 13 14.43 -19.49 54.64
CA PRO A 13 14.03 -19.37 53.25
C PRO A 13 15.25 -19.28 52.33
N LEU A 14 15.27 -20.08 51.25
CA LEU A 14 16.47 -20.34 50.44
C LEU A 14 17.14 -19.05 49.89
N ARG A 15 16.33 -18.00 49.62
CA ARG A 15 16.80 -16.68 49.16
C ARG A 15 17.50 -15.84 50.25
N LYS A 16 17.28 -16.12 51.53
CA LYS A 16 17.87 -15.42 52.69
C LYS A 16 19.05 -16.18 53.33
N LEU A 17 19.30 -17.44 52.95
CA LEU A 17 20.31 -18.31 53.56
C LEU A 17 21.70 -17.64 53.64
N LYS A 18 22.18 -17.04 52.54
CA LYS A 18 23.48 -16.34 52.51
C LYS A 18 23.54 -15.14 53.47
N GLN A 19 22.45 -14.40 53.63
CA GLN A 19 22.39 -13.26 54.55
C GLN A 19 22.40 -13.75 56.00
N HIS A 20 21.58 -14.74 56.33
CA HIS A 20 21.56 -15.37 57.65
C HIS A 20 22.97 -15.91 58.01
N GLN A 21 23.61 -16.66 57.10
CA GLN A 21 24.96 -17.22 57.31
C GLN A 21 26.02 -16.14 57.60
N ALA A 22 25.90 -14.96 56.98
CA ALA A 22 26.85 -13.86 57.17
C ALA A 22 26.61 -13.05 58.46
N THR A 23 25.35 -12.81 58.88
CA THR A 23 25.05 -11.81 59.92
C THR A 23 24.39 -12.35 61.19
N SER A 24 23.52 -13.35 61.10
CA SER A 24 22.69 -13.80 62.25
C SER A 24 22.96 -15.23 62.69
N CYS A 25 23.52 -16.08 61.83
CA CYS A 25 23.85 -17.48 62.15
C CYS A 25 24.76 -17.56 63.38
N THR A 26 24.35 -18.36 64.37
CA THR A 26 25.12 -18.65 65.59
C THR A 26 26.40 -19.43 65.30
N HIS A 27 26.39 -20.27 64.27
CA HIS A 27 27.54 -21.08 63.81
C HIS A 27 28.48 -20.33 62.85
N ARG A 28 28.26 -19.04 62.57
CA ARG A 28 29.19 -18.26 61.72
C ARG A 28 30.53 -18.08 62.42
N LEU A 29 31.62 -18.14 61.67
CA LEU A 29 32.96 -17.86 62.19
C LEU A 29 33.17 -16.35 62.34
N ILE A 30 33.70 -15.93 63.48
CA ILE A 30 34.10 -14.56 63.81
C ILE A 30 35.51 -14.56 64.43
N GLN A 31 36.26 -13.49 64.21
CA GLN A 31 37.56 -13.28 64.86
C GLN A 31 37.34 -12.85 66.31
N CYS A 32 38.22 -13.26 67.22
CA CYS A 32 38.22 -12.80 68.60
C CYS A 32 38.36 -11.26 68.66
N PRO A 33 37.55 -10.54 69.47
CA PRO A 33 37.58 -9.06 69.51
C PRO A 33 38.80 -8.49 70.24
N HIS A 34 39.60 -9.34 70.89
CA HIS A 34 40.82 -8.92 71.59
C HIS A 34 42.00 -8.82 70.63
N HIS A 35 42.43 -7.59 70.33
CA HIS A 35 43.64 -7.32 69.54
C HIS A 35 44.83 -8.14 70.05
N GLY A 36 45.47 -8.89 69.14
CA GLY A 36 46.50 -9.88 69.47
C GLY A 36 46.00 -11.34 69.56
N CYS A 37 44.73 -11.60 69.26
CA CYS A 37 44.18 -12.95 69.15
C CYS A 37 43.47 -13.16 67.80
N ASP A 38 44.19 -13.66 66.80
CA ASP A 38 43.66 -13.83 65.42
C ASP A 38 42.86 -15.13 65.21
N LEU A 39 42.37 -15.75 66.28
CA LEU A 39 41.63 -17.01 66.19
C LEU A 39 40.20 -16.77 65.67
N LEU A 40 39.81 -17.53 64.66
CA LEU A 40 38.44 -17.59 64.15
C LEU A 40 37.65 -18.67 64.90
N VAL A 41 36.58 -18.26 65.59
CA VAL A 41 35.72 -19.13 66.41
C VAL A 41 34.27 -19.00 65.97
N ALA A 42 33.46 -20.05 66.15
CA ALA A 42 32.02 -19.94 65.92
C ALA A 42 31.40 -18.96 66.93
N ALA A 43 30.47 -18.11 66.50
CA ALA A 43 29.97 -17.00 67.33
C ALA A 43 29.36 -17.44 68.66
N TYR A 44 28.74 -18.63 68.73
CA TYR A 44 28.23 -19.21 69.98
C TYR A 44 29.32 -19.68 70.95
N LEU A 45 30.54 -19.96 70.46
CA LEU A 45 31.70 -20.40 71.26
C LEU A 45 32.61 -19.24 71.70
N LEU A 46 32.39 -18.00 71.22
CA LEU A 46 33.30 -16.88 71.52
C LEU A 46 33.51 -16.68 73.02
N ARG A 47 32.44 -16.69 73.81
CA ARG A 47 32.53 -16.50 75.27
C ARG A 47 33.26 -17.65 75.98
N ASP A 48 33.18 -18.86 75.43
CA ASP A 48 33.86 -20.03 75.97
C ASP A 48 35.35 -19.99 75.61
N HIS A 49 35.69 -19.56 74.40
CA HIS A 49 37.04 -19.21 73.97
C HIS A 49 37.67 -18.10 74.83
N GLU A 50 36.95 -17.00 75.09
CA GLU A 50 37.43 -15.90 75.95
C GLU A 50 37.86 -16.41 77.33
N LEU A 51 37.03 -17.26 77.96
CA LEU A 51 37.28 -17.80 79.30
C LEU A 51 38.34 -18.91 79.33
N LYS A 52 38.37 -19.83 78.36
CA LYS A 52 39.19 -21.05 78.39
C LYS A 52 40.50 -20.97 77.61
N ASP A 53 40.49 -20.24 76.48
CA ASP A 53 41.54 -20.35 75.46
C ASP A 53 42.28 -19.03 75.22
N CYS A 54 41.57 -17.91 75.16
CA CYS A 54 42.13 -16.59 74.86
C CYS A 54 43.19 -16.21 75.89
N LYS A 55 44.46 -16.17 75.46
CA LYS A 55 45.58 -15.78 76.32
C LYS A 55 45.51 -14.30 76.68
N ILE A 56 45.09 -13.45 75.73
CA ILE A 56 44.97 -12.00 75.91
C ILE A 56 43.92 -11.68 76.99
N TYR A 57 42.70 -12.24 76.89
CA TYR A 57 41.64 -12.03 77.88
C TYR A 57 42.07 -12.44 79.29
N ARG A 58 42.65 -13.64 79.43
CA ARG A 58 43.11 -14.14 80.74
C ARG A 58 44.28 -13.34 81.32
N GLN A 59 45.20 -12.85 80.49
CA GLN A 59 46.25 -11.93 80.92
C GLN A 59 45.66 -10.58 81.38
N THR A 60 44.64 -10.06 80.70
CA THR A 60 43.95 -8.82 81.12
C THR A 60 43.26 -9.00 82.47
N GLN A 61 42.52 -10.10 82.68
CA GLN A 61 41.85 -10.34 83.97
C GLN A 61 42.85 -10.58 85.12
N ALA A 62 43.88 -11.40 84.91
CA ALA A 62 44.91 -11.64 85.93
C ALA A 62 45.63 -10.35 86.38
N PHE A 63 45.75 -9.35 85.50
CA PHE A 63 46.26 -8.03 85.85
C PHE A 63 45.29 -7.21 86.71
N LEU A 64 43.97 -7.30 86.46
CA LEU A 64 42.94 -6.62 87.24
C LEU A 64 42.79 -7.24 88.64
N ASP A 65 42.70 -8.57 88.73
CA ASP A 65 42.65 -9.32 89.99
C ASP A 65 43.90 -9.06 90.85
N GLY A 66 45.08 -9.14 90.24
CA GLY A 66 46.36 -8.85 90.89
C GLY A 66 46.52 -7.41 91.38
N TYR A 67 45.78 -6.46 90.79
CA TYR A 67 45.74 -5.07 91.25
C TYR A 67 44.80 -4.87 92.45
N GLN A 68 43.66 -5.56 92.48
CA GLN A 68 42.72 -5.48 93.61
C GLN A 68 43.30 -6.08 94.90
N VAL A 69 43.96 -7.23 94.84
CA VAL A 69 44.60 -7.84 96.03
C VAL A 69 45.68 -6.91 96.59
N LYS A 70 46.54 -6.36 95.72
CA LYS A 70 47.62 -5.44 96.11
C LYS A 70 47.15 -4.09 96.67
N THR A 71 45.90 -3.69 96.43
CA THR A 71 45.34 -2.41 96.92
C THR A 71 44.46 -2.53 98.16
N THR A 72 44.16 -3.74 98.64
CA THR A 72 43.22 -3.99 99.75
C THR A 72 43.85 -4.57 101.02
N GLN A 73 44.96 -5.31 100.92
CA GLN A 73 45.65 -5.88 102.09
C GLN A 73 46.77 -4.98 102.66
N LYS A 74 46.96 -5.09 103.98
CA LYS A 74 48.08 -4.52 104.75
C LYS A 74 49.01 -5.63 105.26
N ALA A 75 50.27 -5.28 105.53
CA ALA A 75 51.27 -6.10 106.19
C ALA A 75 52.21 -5.23 107.05
N CYS A 76 52.70 -5.77 108.17
CA CYS A 76 53.57 -5.04 109.11
C CYS A 76 55.04 -5.13 108.70
N CYS A 77 55.79 -4.03 108.87
CA CYS A 77 57.24 -3.99 108.62
C CYS A 77 58.04 -4.51 109.83
N LEU A 78 58.67 -5.68 109.71
CA LEU A 78 59.42 -6.34 110.80
C LEU A 78 60.69 -5.58 111.29
N ALA A 79 60.99 -4.39 110.75
CA ALA A 79 62.15 -3.58 111.13
C ALA A 79 61.79 -2.21 111.76
N CYS A 80 60.51 -1.82 111.76
CA CYS A 80 60.01 -0.60 112.42
C CYS A 80 58.60 -0.75 113.02
N GLU A 81 57.99 -1.95 112.91
CA GLU A 81 56.69 -2.33 113.47
C GLU A 81 55.47 -1.53 112.96
N GLU A 82 55.63 -0.86 111.81
CA GLU A 82 54.59 -0.04 111.17
C GLU A 82 53.70 -0.85 110.20
N GLU A 83 52.38 -0.59 110.20
CA GLU A 83 51.42 -1.22 109.27
C GLU A 83 51.39 -0.54 107.89
N ILE A 84 51.68 -1.29 106.84
CA ILE A 84 51.86 -0.74 105.48
C ILE A 84 51.02 -1.51 104.47
N MET A 85 50.41 -0.82 103.50
CA MET A 85 49.70 -1.47 102.39
C MET A 85 50.65 -2.42 101.64
N LEU A 86 50.22 -3.64 101.30
CA LEU A 86 51.11 -4.71 100.86
C LEU A 86 51.89 -4.36 99.57
N ARG A 87 51.29 -3.53 98.70
CA ARG A 87 51.94 -2.87 97.53
C ARG A 87 53.13 -1.95 97.85
N ASN A 88 53.16 -1.35 99.03
CA ASN A 88 54.14 -0.32 99.41
C ASN A 88 55.27 -0.90 100.30
N LEU A 89 55.10 -2.08 100.91
CA LEU A 89 56.02 -2.64 101.90
C LEU A 89 57.48 -2.75 101.40
N GLU A 90 57.68 -3.22 100.16
CA GLU A 90 59.02 -3.31 99.57
C GLU A 90 59.64 -1.93 99.32
N GLY A 91 58.83 -0.95 98.90
CA GLY A 91 59.25 0.44 98.73
C GLY A 91 59.67 1.05 100.06
N HIS A 92 58.88 0.86 101.12
CA HIS A 92 59.19 1.32 102.46
C HIS A 92 60.53 0.77 102.96
N CYS A 93 60.72 -0.55 102.92
CA CYS A 93 61.96 -1.20 103.40
C CYS A 93 63.22 -0.70 102.65
N LYS A 94 63.09 -0.30 101.38
CA LYS A 94 64.20 0.17 100.54
C LYS A 94 64.41 1.70 100.56
N LEU A 95 63.38 2.51 100.84
CA LEU A 95 63.41 3.96 100.61
C LEU A 95 62.92 4.82 101.78
N GLU A 96 62.12 4.28 102.71
CA GLU A 96 61.47 5.07 103.76
C GLU A 96 61.94 4.66 105.16
N CYS A 97 62.07 3.37 105.43
CA CYS A 97 62.54 2.82 106.71
C CYS A 97 63.83 3.51 107.18
N ILE A 98 63.79 4.08 108.39
CA ILE A 98 64.88 4.89 108.99
C ILE A 98 66.13 4.07 109.33
N TYR A 99 65.98 2.76 109.51
CA TYR A 99 67.05 1.82 109.84
C TYR A 99 67.65 1.10 108.63
N ARG A 100 67.22 1.42 107.40
CA ARG A 100 67.78 0.83 106.19
C ARG A 100 69.28 1.16 106.03
N LEU A 101 70.03 0.23 105.46
CA LEU A 101 71.42 0.45 105.07
C LEU A 101 71.50 1.10 103.69
N VAL A 102 72.40 2.07 103.54
CA VAL A 102 72.67 2.81 102.30
C VAL A 102 74.17 3.03 102.11
N ASN A 103 74.59 3.23 100.88
CA ASN A 103 75.93 3.68 100.56
C ASN A 103 75.97 5.21 100.49
N CYS A 104 77.14 5.83 100.68
CA CYS A 104 77.29 7.27 100.47
C CYS A 104 76.92 7.63 99.01
N PRO A 105 75.98 8.54 98.75
CA PRO A 105 75.62 8.91 97.37
C PRO A 105 76.76 9.58 96.58
N ASN A 106 77.82 10.05 97.24
CA ASN A 106 79.05 10.51 96.59
C ASN A 106 80.07 9.36 96.33
N ALA A 107 79.71 8.09 96.53
CA ALA A 107 80.60 6.95 96.28
C ALA A 107 81.03 6.84 94.81
N ALA A 108 80.11 7.07 93.87
CA ALA A 108 80.42 7.16 92.44
C ALA A 108 81.31 8.36 92.06
N LEU A 109 81.59 9.26 93.02
CA LEU A 109 82.50 10.40 92.89
C LEU A 109 83.74 10.26 93.81
N GLY A 110 84.01 9.06 94.34
CA GLY A 110 85.23 8.74 95.10
C GLY A 110 85.09 8.61 96.62
N CYS A 111 83.87 8.50 97.18
CA CYS A 111 83.66 8.37 98.63
C CYS A 111 83.40 6.90 99.07
N ASN A 112 84.41 6.22 99.61
CA ASN A 112 84.42 4.77 99.82
C ASN A 112 83.49 4.22 100.95
N ALA A 113 82.55 4.99 101.48
CA ALA A 113 81.70 4.59 102.60
C ALA A 113 80.44 3.84 102.12
N ILE A 114 80.29 2.58 102.55
CA ILE A 114 79.18 1.66 102.22
C ILE A 114 78.53 1.11 103.50
N ASN A 115 77.27 0.67 103.41
CA ASN A 115 76.46 0.13 104.53
C ASN A 115 76.31 1.08 105.75
N ILE A 116 76.09 2.36 105.50
CA ILE A 116 75.72 3.37 106.52
C ILE A 116 74.22 3.22 106.84
N VAL A 117 73.81 3.23 108.12
CA VAL A 117 72.39 3.33 108.49
C VAL A 117 71.86 4.71 108.10
N TRP A 118 70.73 4.79 107.40
CA TRP A 118 70.23 6.04 106.78
C TRP A 118 70.18 7.23 107.75
N ASN A 119 69.73 7.02 108.99
CA ASN A 119 69.66 8.10 110.00
C ASN A 119 71.02 8.72 110.37
N LYS A 120 72.15 8.02 110.15
CA LYS A 120 73.52 8.53 110.37
C LYS A 120 74.21 9.09 109.12
N LEU A 121 73.59 9.00 107.94
CA LEU A 121 74.18 9.49 106.69
C LEU A 121 74.49 11.00 106.71
N ARG A 122 73.74 11.79 107.51
CA ARG A 122 73.90 13.25 107.57
C ARG A 122 75.19 13.70 108.27
N GLU A 123 75.66 12.94 109.27
CA GLU A 123 76.92 13.23 109.97
C GLU A 123 78.12 13.00 109.03
N HIS A 124 78.11 11.87 108.32
CA HIS A 124 79.11 11.50 107.32
C HIS A 124 79.31 12.57 106.24
N TYR A 125 78.22 13.19 105.77
CA TYR A 125 78.27 14.23 104.75
C TYR A 125 78.99 15.52 105.19
N ILE A 126 78.89 15.88 106.47
CA ILE A 126 79.44 17.14 107.01
C ILE A 126 80.91 16.95 107.36
N ASN A 127 81.23 15.84 108.02
CA ASN A 127 82.54 15.59 108.59
C ASN A 127 83.50 14.96 107.55
N ASP A 128 83.11 13.85 106.94
CA ASP A 128 84.03 12.93 106.27
C ASP A 128 83.99 13.00 104.73
N CYS A 129 82.90 13.50 104.14
CA CYS A 129 82.67 13.42 102.69
C CYS A 129 83.37 14.54 101.89
N HIS A 130 84.62 14.31 101.48
CA HIS A 130 85.45 15.25 100.73
C HIS A 130 84.75 15.90 99.49
N VAL A 131 84.01 15.10 98.71
CA VAL A 131 83.30 15.54 97.49
C VAL A 131 82.30 16.67 97.76
N ALA A 132 81.66 16.69 98.94
CA ALA A 132 80.66 17.70 99.28
C ALA A 132 81.28 19.11 99.40
N LYS A 133 82.50 19.21 99.94
CA LYS A 133 83.21 20.48 100.16
C LYS A 133 83.61 21.15 98.84
N HIS A 134 83.99 20.37 97.82
CA HIS A 134 84.34 20.91 96.50
C HIS A 134 83.13 21.46 95.72
N ARG A 135 81.94 20.86 95.83
CA ARG A 135 80.75 21.29 95.08
C ARG A 135 80.23 22.67 95.49
N ALA A 136 80.42 23.08 96.75
CA ALA A 136 79.98 24.38 97.25
C ALA A 136 80.64 25.57 96.50
N ALA A 137 81.91 25.45 96.11
CA ALA A 137 82.67 26.51 95.47
C ALA A 137 82.20 26.84 94.03
N MET A 138 81.54 25.91 93.33
CA MET A 138 81.15 26.08 91.92
C MET A 138 79.83 26.84 91.72
N LEU A 139 78.98 26.92 92.75
CA LEU A 139 77.62 27.48 92.62
C LEU A 139 77.59 29.00 92.46
N GLU A 140 78.55 29.70 93.05
CA GLU A 140 78.52 31.16 93.18
C GLU A 140 78.81 31.90 91.87
N ALA A 141 79.42 31.23 90.89
CA ALA A 141 79.77 31.80 89.58
C ALA A 141 78.58 31.90 88.57
N SER A 142 77.42 31.33 88.89
CA SER A 142 76.34 31.05 87.91
C SER A 142 75.31 32.16 87.68
N LYS A 143 75.41 33.30 88.39
CA LYS A 143 74.29 34.25 88.56
C LYS A 143 74.02 35.21 87.38
N THR A 144 74.85 35.23 86.35
CA THR A 144 74.82 36.26 85.28
C THR A 144 74.10 35.88 83.97
N VAL A 145 73.64 34.63 83.81
CA VAL A 145 73.26 34.08 82.48
C VAL A 145 71.74 34.10 82.18
N ASN A 146 70.87 34.26 83.19
CA ASN A 146 69.42 33.99 83.07
C ASN A 146 68.53 35.24 83.01
N GLN A 147 68.72 36.12 82.01
CA GLN A 147 67.87 37.31 81.79
C GLN A 147 66.75 37.06 80.75
N ILE A 148 65.61 37.74 80.89
CA ILE A 148 64.41 37.64 80.03
C ILE A 148 64.33 38.88 79.11
N VAL A 149 63.86 38.70 77.86
CA VAL A 149 63.74 39.71 76.79
C VAL A 149 62.55 39.36 75.89
N ASP A 150 61.79 40.35 75.42
CA ASP A 150 60.63 40.12 74.55
C ASP A 150 61.00 39.87 73.07
N CYS A 151 60.09 39.24 72.31
CA CYS A 151 60.30 38.88 70.91
C CYS A 151 59.65 39.84 69.90
N ASP A 152 60.48 40.55 69.13
CA ASP A 152 60.11 41.59 68.15
C ASP A 152 59.08 41.20 67.05
N TRP A 153 58.70 39.92 66.92
CA TRP A 153 57.79 39.43 65.87
C TRP A 153 56.40 39.02 66.39
N CYS A 154 56.28 38.78 67.69
CA CYS A 154 55.05 38.29 68.33
C CYS A 154 54.76 38.95 69.69
N ASN A 155 55.69 39.75 70.20
CA ASN A 155 55.68 40.41 71.51
C ASN A 155 55.49 39.45 72.69
N LEU A 156 55.93 38.19 72.56
CA LEU A 156 55.97 37.21 73.66
C LEU A 156 57.31 37.31 74.43
N PRO A 157 57.29 37.18 75.77
CA PRO A 157 58.50 37.21 76.61
C PRO A 157 59.27 35.88 76.54
N VAL A 158 60.58 35.95 76.27
CA VAL A 158 61.45 34.76 76.11
C VAL A 158 62.75 34.92 76.92
N MET A 159 63.39 33.83 77.37
CA MET A 159 64.73 33.94 77.95
C MET A 159 65.74 34.32 76.87
N LYS A 160 66.70 35.20 77.15
CA LYS A 160 67.65 35.76 76.16
C LYS A 160 68.41 34.68 75.35
N ARG A 161 68.65 33.51 75.93
CA ARG A 161 69.32 32.36 75.30
C ARG A 161 68.43 31.50 74.37
N HIS A 162 67.11 31.74 74.37
CA HIS A 162 66.10 31.00 73.59
C HIS A 162 65.34 31.89 72.60
N LEU A 163 65.72 33.18 72.50
CA LEU A 163 65.07 34.16 71.64
C LEU A 163 65.26 33.85 70.14
N THR A 164 66.36 33.18 69.77
CA THR A 164 66.60 32.59 68.44
C THR A 164 65.64 31.46 68.16
N ASP A 165 65.61 30.46 69.04
CA ASP A 165 64.86 29.22 68.95
C ASP A 165 63.36 29.53 68.75
N HIS A 166 62.84 30.47 69.54
CA HIS A 166 61.47 30.94 69.44
C HIS A 166 61.15 31.61 68.08
N LYS A 167 62.06 32.44 67.55
CA LYS A 167 61.85 33.13 66.27
C LYS A 167 61.85 32.15 65.08
N GLU A 168 62.75 31.18 65.08
CA GLU A 168 62.91 30.25 63.96
C GLU A 168 61.85 29.14 63.98
N ASP A 169 61.62 28.51 65.14
CA ASP A 169 60.81 27.29 65.24
C ASP A 169 59.40 27.45 65.83
N GLU A 170 59.16 28.41 66.73
CA GLU A 170 57.88 28.54 67.44
C GLU A 170 56.97 29.68 66.95
N CYS A 171 57.54 30.76 66.40
CA CYS A 171 56.78 31.98 66.09
C CYS A 171 55.73 31.77 64.97
N LEU A 172 54.44 31.87 65.34
CA LEU A 172 53.30 31.71 64.42
C LEU A 172 53.23 32.78 63.32
N MET A 173 53.86 33.93 63.54
CA MET A 173 53.93 35.04 62.58
C MET A 173 55.04 34.88 61.54
N ARG A 174 55.89 33.86 61.64
CA ARG A 174 56.89 33.58 60.59
C ARG A 174 56.17 33.23 59.27
N GLU A 175 56.63 33.82 58.17
CA GLU A 175 56.10 33.51 56.84
C GLU A 175 56.76 32.26 56.26
N ARG A 176 55.96 31.39 55.62
CA ARG A 176 56.44 30.27 54.79
C ARG A 176 55.61 30.19 53.51
N GLN A 177 56.15 29.53 52.49
CA GLN A 177 55.45 29.30 51.22
C GLN A 177 54.17 28.47 51.43
N CYS A 178 53.12 28.80 50.68
CA CYS A 178 51.89 28.01 50.64
C CYS A 178 52.18 26.51 50.35
N PRO A 179 51.57 25.55 51.06
CA PRO A 179 51.72 24.12 50.74
C PRO A 179 51.39 23.76 49.28
N ASN A 180 50.50 24.53 48.63
CA ASN A 180 50.15 24.39 47.22
C ASN A 180 51.11 25.11 46.24
N TRP A 181 52.30 25.56 46.69
CA TRP A 181 53.29 26.24 45.85
C TRP A 181 53.71 25.41 44.64
N HIS A 182 53.95 24.11 44.86
CA HIS A 182 54.27 23.13 43.81
C HIS A 182 53.14 22.92 42.79
N LEU A 183 51.92 23.37 43.09
CA LEU A 183 50.74 23.35 42.21
C LEU A 183 50.40 24.73 41.62
N GLY A 184 51.22 25.76 41.89
CA GLY A 184 51.13 27.09 41.28
C GLY A 184 50.75 28.25 42.21
N CYS A 185 50.45 28.00 43.49
CA CYS A 185 50.10 29.09 44.43
C CYS A 185 51.36 29.78 44.99
N ARG A 186 51.72 30.94 44.44
CA ARG A 186 52.98 31.66 44.76
C ARG A 186 52.88 32.65 45.94
N GLU A 187 52.04 32.36 46.92
CA GLU A 187 51.89 33.20 48.11
C GLU A 187 52.77 32.71 49.28
N TRP A 188 53.36 33.66 50.00
CA TRP A 188 53.95 33.47 51.33
C TRP A 188 52.93 33.91 52.37
N ILE A 189 52.74 33.09 53.42
CA ILE A 189 51.66 33.27 54.40
C ILE A 189 52.26 33.02 55.81
N PRO A 190 51.83 33.73 56.86
CA PRO A 190 52.12 33.36 58.24
C PRO A 190 51.65 31.94 58.56
N VAL A 191 52.46 31.15 59.27
CA VAL A 191 52.13 29.73 59.55
C VAL A 191 50.79 29.58 60.30
N GLY A 192 50.39 30.56 61.12
CA GLY A 192 49.06 30.58 61.77
C GLY A 192 47.87 30.72 60.81
N ASP A 193 48.02 31.38 59.67
CA ASP A 193 46.93 31.65 58.70
C ASP A 193 46.87 30.64 57.53
N PHE A 194 47.78 29.66 57.47
CA PHE A 194 47.86 28.63 56.42
C PHE A 194 46.49 27.99 56.08
N THR A 195 45.77 27.51 57.10
CA THR A 195 44.45 26.84 56.93
C THR A 195 43.41 27.77 56.30
N LYS A 196 43.42 29.04 56.68
CA LYS A 196 42.49 30.07 56.21
C LYS A 196 42.79 30.42 54.74
N HIS A 197 44.06 30.69 54.39
CA HIS A 197 44.46 30.90 52.99
C HIS A 197 44.05 29.69 52.12
N ILE A 198 44.34 28.45 52.54
CA ILE A 198 44.02 27.24 51.75
C ILE A 198 42.52 27.11 51.47
N GLN A 199 41.66 27.57 52.39
CA GLN A 199 40.20 27.51 52.26
C GLN A 199 39.59 28.68 51.47
N THR A 200 40.12 29.91 51.61
CA THR A 200 39.43 31.12 51.12
C THR A 200 40.17 31.91 50.03
N VAL A 201 41.49 31.79 49.89
CA VAL A 201 42.31 32.61 48.97
C VAL A 201 43.07 31.77 47.94
N CYS A 202 43.50 30.56 48.31
CA CYS A 202 44.38 29.72 47.49
C CYS A 202 43.79 29.40 46.11
N CYS A 203 44.38 30.00 45.06
CA CYS A 203 43.95 29.85 43.67
C CYS A 203 43.85 28.38 43.21
N VAL A 204 44.73 27.50 43.71
CA VAL A 204 44.72 26.06 43.43
C VAL A 204 43.47 25.38 44.02
N SER A 205 43.12 25.70 45.27
CA SER A 205 41.91 25.19 45.92
C SER A 205 40.64 25.68 45.21
N ILE A 206 40.59 26.97 44.87
CA ILE A 206 39.46 27.61 44.18
C ILE A 206 39.24 26.96 42.82
N ASN A 207 40.27 26.87 41.98
CA ASN A 207 40.20 26.22 40.66
C ASN A 207 39.76 24.74 40.77
N ARG A 208 40.24 24.00 41.77
CA ARG A 208 39.84 22.61 42.02
C ARG A 208 38.36 22.50 42.40
N HIS A 209 37.84 23.42 43.22
CA HIS A 209 36.42 23.49 43.56
C HIS A 209 35.55 23.89 42.36
N GLU A 210 36.02 24.78 41.49
CA GLU A 210 35.30 25.13 40.25
C GLU A 210 35.24 23.98 39.26
N LEU A 211 36.35 23.27 39.02
CA LEU A 211 36.37 22.06 38.19
C LEU A 211 35.42 20.99 38.77
N SER A 212 35.36 20.84 40.09
CA SER A 212 34.42 19.92 40.76
C SER A 212 32.95 20.34 40.56
N LYS A 213 32.63 21.63 40.67
CA LYS A 213 31.28 22.18 40.35
C LYS A 213 30.91 21.93 38.89
N GLN A 214 31.83 22.16 37.94
CA GLN A 214 31.61 21.89 36.52
C GLN A 214 31.42 20.40 36.22
N ALA A 215 32.14 19.52 36.91
CA ALA A 215 31.97 18.07 36.81
C ALA A 215 30.59 17.64 37.30
N ALA A 216 30.15 18.11 38.47
CA ALA A 216 28.83 17.81 39.02
C ALA A 216 27.67 18.23 38.09
N VAL A 217 27.78 19.37 37.41
CA VAL A 217 26.81 19.77 36.37
C VAL A 217 26.80 18.79 35.19
N LYS A 218 27.97 18.36 34.71
CA LYS A 218 28.11 17.42 33.58
C LYS A 218 27.66 15.99 33.93
N GLU A 219 27.66 15.61 35.21
CA GLU A 219 27.19 14.32 35.71
C GLU A 219 25.72 14.32 36.17
N LYS A 220 25.03 15.47 36.14
CA LYS A 220 23.60 15.54 36.46
C LYS A 220 22.75 14.77 35.43
N SER A 221 21.85 13.92 35.90
CA SER A 221 20.86 13.23 35.08
C SER A 221 19.67 14.13 34.74
N ILE A 222 19.26 14.15 33.47
CA ILE A 222 18.20 15.02 32.93
C ILE A 222 17.33 14.20 31.95
N PRO A 223 15.99 14.30 31.99
CA PRO A 223 15.13 13.64 31.00
C PRO A 223 15.31 14.23 29.59
N CYS A 224 15.43 13.37 28.59
CA CYS A 224 15.45 13.76 27.18
C CYS A 224 14.07 14.29 26.76
N ARG A 225 14.03 15.49 26.17
CA ARG A 225 12.77 16.17 25.78
C ARG A 225 11.93 15.41 24.74
N GLU A 226 12.51 14.50 23.96
CA GLU A 226 11.81 13.84 22.85
C GLU A 226 11.32 12.42 23.15
N CYS A 227 12.01 11.68 24.02
CA CYS A 227 11.71 10.29 24.38
C CYS A 227 11.40 10.07 25.86
N GLY A 228 11.67 11.04 26.74
CA GLY A 228 11.46 10.94 28.19
C GLY A 228 12.55 10.20 28.97
N GLU A 229 13.49 9.51 28.29
CA GLU A 229 14.55 8.73 28.94
C GLU A 229 15.50 9.62 29.75
N VAL A 230 15.86 9.18 30.97
CA VAL A 230 16.71 9.95 31.90
C VAL A 230 18.19 9.69 31.60
N VAL A 231 18.90 10.71 31.11
CA VAL A 231 20.27 10.60 30.59
C VAL A 231 21.20 11.58 31.30
N VAL A 232 22.41 11.13 31.63
CA VAL A 232 23.48 11.96 32.20
C VAL A 232 23.87 13.05 31.20
N MET A 233 23.96 14.32 31.63
CA MET A 233 24.12 15.48 30.74
C MET A 233 25.29 15.33 29.74
N ARG A 234 26.47 14.86 30.17
CA ARG A 234 27.63 14.59 29.28
C ARG A 234 27.39 13.53 28.20
N LYS A 235 26.37 12.68 28.35
CA LYS A 235 25.97 11.65 27.37
C LYS A 235 24.77 12.07 26.51
N MET A 236 24.12 13.20 26.79
CA MET A 236 22.88 13.63 26.11
C MET A 236 23.06 13.78 24.59
N THR A 237 24.22 14.28 24.13
CA THR A 237 24.56 14.41 22.70
C THR A 237 24.71 13.05 21.99
N MET A 238 25.36 12.09 22.66
CA MET A 238 25.49 10.71 22.17
C MET A 238 24.13 10.00 22.15
N HIS A 239 23.31 10.19 23.19
CA HIS A 239 21.95 9.67 23.25
C HIS A 239 21.11 10.24 22.09
N ALA A 240 20.99 11.56 21.96
CA ALA A 240 20.18 12.21 20.93
C ALA A 240 20.57 11.77 19.50
N SER A 241 21.88 11.65 19.22
CA SER A 241 22.37 11.26 17.89
C SER A 241 22.29 9.76 17.59
N LYS A 242 22.50 8.87 18.57
CA LYS A 242 22.65 7.41 18.33
C LYS A 242 21.62 6.51 19.00
N GLN A 243 21.12 6.85 20.19
CA GLN A 243 20.35 5.93 21.05
C GLN A 243 18.87 6.34 21.24
N CYS A 244 18.56 7.64 21.14
CA CYS A 244 17.22 8.17 21.36
C CYS A 244 16.21 7.55 20.38
N SER A 245 15.18 6.90 20.92
CA SER A 245 14.12 6.26 20.14
C SER A 245 13.28 7.26 19.33
N ALA A 246 13.26 8.53 19.73
CA ALA A 246 12.57 9.60 19.03
C ALA A 246 13.41 10.32 17.95
N ARG A 247 14.73 10.08 17.89
CA ARG A 247 15.64 10.78 16.97
C ARG A 247 15.21 10.61 15.51
N LEU A 248 15.36 11.67 14.72
CA LEU A 248 15.07 11.62 13.28
C LEU A 248 16.17 10.84 12.54
N VAL A 249 15.75 9.87 11.74
CA VAL A 249 16.58 9.06 10.84
C VAL A 249 15.95 9.02 9.45
N PRO A 250 16.76 8.89 8.38
CA PRO A 250 16.22 8.57 7.07
C PRO A 250 15.68 7.14 7.02
N CYS A 251 14.72 6.92 6.12
CA CYS A 251 14.27 5.59 5.70
C CYS A 251 15.45 4.74 5.15
N ALA A 252 15.43 3.42 5.37
CA ALA A 252 16.38 2.46 4.77
C ALA A 252 16.53 2.66 3.26
N ASN A 253 15.39 2.89 2.60
CA ASN A 253 15.28 3.04 1.16
C ASN A 253 15.59 4.48 0.69
N ALA A 254 16.21 5.33 1.53
CA ALA A 254 16.72 6.62 1.09
C ALA A 254 17.78 6.48 -0.01
N ILE A 255 18.59 5.41 0.04
CA ILE A 255 19.52 5.00 -1.03
C ILE A 255 18.78 4.77 -2.37
N HIS A 256 17.52 4.33 -2.30
CA HIS A 256 16.65 4.13 -3.46
C HIS A 256 15.71 5.32 -3.73
N GLY A 257 15.97 6.49 -3.14
CA GLY A 257 15.25 7.75 -3.40
C GLY A 257 14.13 8.10 -2.41
N CYS A 258 13.93 7.35 -1.32
CA CYS A 258 12.92 7.71 -0.31
C CYS A 258 13.36 8.90 0.56
N LYS A 259 12.68 10.05 0.43
CA LYS A 259 13.01 11.30 1.15
C LYS A 259 12.42 11.40 2.58
N ALA A 260 11.93 10.30 3.15
CA ALA A 260 11.26 10.32 4.44
C ALA A 260 12.25 10.39 5.62
N MET A 261 12.08 11.38 6.49
CA MET A 261 12.73 11.52 7.79
C MET A 261 11.74 11.16 8.89
N LEU A 262 12.09 10.20 9.75
CA LEU A 262 11.18 9.54 10.67
C LEU A 262 11.84 9.38 12.04
N LYS A 263 11.04 9.36 13.11
CA LYS A 263 11.54 8.97 14.43
C LYS A 263 12.00 7.51 14.39
N TYR A 264 13.16 7.18 14.95
CA TYR A 264 13.74 5.84 14.86
C TYR A 264 12.78 4.71 15.30
N ARG A 265 11.99 4.92 16.36
CA ARG A 265 10.94 4.00 16.81
C ARG A 265 9.82 3.80 15.79
N ASP A 266 9.43 4.86 15.08
CA ASP A 266 8.27 4.91 14.18
C ASP A 266 8.66 4.46 12.75
N ARG A 267 9.96 4.35 12.47
CA ARG A 267 10.56 3.93 11.19
C ARG A 267 10.06 2.56 10.70
N HIS A 268 9.85 1.60 11.60
CA HIS A 268 9.36 0.27 11.21
C HIS A 268 7.96 0.31 10.58
N ILE A 269 7.09 1.24 11.02
CA ILE A 269 5.72 1.44 10.49
C ILE A 269 5.75 1.97 9.05
N HIS A 270 6.86 2.59 8.63
CA HIS A 270 7.08 3.06 7.27
C HIS A 270 7.71 1.99 6.36
N GLU A 271 8.55 1.12 6.92
CA GLU A 271 9.38 0.16 6.16
C GLU A 271 8.75 -1.24 6.07
N HIS A 272 8.01 -1.66 7.09
CA HIS A 272 7.38 -2.97 7.19
C HIS A 272 5.87 -2.81 7.33
N VAL A 273 5.16 -2.76 6.21
CA VAL A 273 3.71 -2.93 6.18
C VAL A 273 3.35 -4.03 5.18
N ASP A 274 2.45 -4.91 5.60
CA ASP A 274 1.87 -5.89 4.71
C ASP A 274 1.03 -5.16 3.65
N LEU A 275 1.47 -5.30 2.41
CA LEU A 275 0.89 -4.66 1.22
C LEU A 275 0.10 -5.67 0.38
N SER A 276 -0.26 -6.82 0.96
CA SER A 276 -1.25 -7.76 0.44
C SER A 276 -2.46 -6.97 -0.06
N PRO A 277 -2.79 -7.03 -1.37
CA PRO A 277 -3.86 -6.19 -1.94
C PRO A 277 -5.23 -6.40 -1.29
N HIS A 278 -5.44 -7.57 -0.68
CA HIS A 278 -6.59 -7.93 0.15
C HIS A 278 -6.83 -6.96 1.33
N ALA A 279 -5.84 -6.20 1.78
CA ALA A 279 -5.96 -5.20 2.85
C ALA A 279 -6.52 -3.84 2.39
N ARG A 280 -6.93 -3.72 1.12
CA ARG A 280 -7.51 -2.52 0.53
C ARG A 280 -8.99 -2.72 0.19
N SER A 281 -9.83 -1.79 0.63
CA SER A 281 -11.28 -1.82 0.43
C SER A 281 -11.79 -0.84 -0.64
N ILE A 282 -12.91 -1.21 -1.26
CA ILE A 282 -13.75 -0.44 -2.19
C ILE A 282 -15.21 -0.72 -1.90
N LEU A 283 -16.10 0.18 -2.34
CA LEU A 283 -17.55 -0.08 -2.30
C LEU A 283 -18.03 -0.65 -3.63
N ARG A 284 -18.83 -1.72 -3.55
CA ARG A 284 -19.55 -2.32 -4.67
C ARG A 284 -21.04 -2.01 -4.56
N PHE A 285 -21.55 -1.23 -5.49
CA PHE A 285 -22.97 -0.95 -5.64
C PHE A 285 -23.55 -2.01 -6.57
N THR A 286 -24.19 -3.02 -5.98
CA THR A 286 -24.70 -4.20 -6.70
C THR A 286 -26.07 -3.99 -7.34
N SER A 287 -26.86 -3.06 -6.78
CA SER A 287 -28.23 -2.78 -7.18
C SER A 287 -28.47 -1.28 -7.40
N ARG A 288 -29.60 -0.95 -8.04
CA ARG A 288 -30.09 0.43 -8.22
C ARG A 288 -30.50 1.14 -6.94
N GLN A 289 -30.62 0.43 -5.81
CA GLN A 289 -31.05 0.97 -4.52
C GLN A 289 -29.87 1.14 -3.54
N GLY A 290 -28.64 1.10 -4.05
CA GLY A 290 -27.41 1.32 -3.28
C GLY A 290 -27.26 2.78 -2.85
N ARG A 291 -27.12 3.04 -1.54
CA ARG A 291 -26.88 4.41 -1.05
C ARG A 291 -26.13 4.46 0.28
N ILE A 292 -25.47 5.60 0.49
CA ILE A 292 -24.82 6.01 1.74
C ILE A 292 -25.43 7.36 2.13
N ASP A 293 -26.10 7.44 3.28
CA ASP A 293 -26.57 8.73 3.79
C ASP A 293 -25.37 9.43 4.46
N ILE A 294 -24.87 10.50 3.83
CA ILE A 294 -23.69 11.25 4.30
C ILE A 294 -24.06 12.37 5.28
N GLN A 295 -25.35 12.78 5.34
CA GLN A 295 -25.91 13.73 6.32
C GLN A 295 -25.09 15.04 6.48
N ALA A 296 -24.46 15.51 5.40
CA ALA A 296 -23.39 16.51 5.47
C ALA A 296 -23.88 17.98 5.55
N GLY A 297 -25.19 18.17 5.69
CA GLY A 297 -25.86 19.46 5.80
C GLY A 297 -26.85 19.71 4.66
N GLU A 298 -26.98 20.97 4.29
CA GLU A 298 -27.75 21.43 3.13
C GLU A 298 -26.85 21.38 1.87
N ASP A 299 -27.46 21.37 0.68
CA ASP A 299 -26.72 21.34 -0.58
C ASP A 299 -25.83 22.58 -0.74
N ILE A 300 -24.62 22.41 -1.27
CA ILE A 300 -23.64 23.51 -1.35
C ILE A 300 -23.83 24.27 -2.68
N SER A 301 -24.19 25.55 -2.57
CA SER A 301 -24.16 26.49 -3.70
C SER A 301 -22.74 26.67 -4.25
N PRO A 302 -22.57 26.94 -5.57
CA PRO A 302 -21.29 27.33 -6.16
C PRO A 302 -20.58 28.48 -5.41
N PRO A 303 -19.24 28.55 -5.48
CA PRO A 303 -18.34 27.65 -6.22
C PRO A 303 -18.01 26.35 -5.47
N TRP A 304 -17.99 25.22 -6.18
CA TRP A 304 -17.64 23.91 -5.62
C TRP A 304 -16.98 23.00 -6.65
N CYS A 305 -16.35 21.93 -6.18
CA CYS A 305 -15.89 20.84 -7.03
C CYS A 305 -16.17 19.48 -6.37
N ALA A 306 -16.65 18.52 -7.16
CA ALA A 306 -16.95 17.17 -6.73
C ALA A 306 -16.19 16.17 -7.63
N GLU A 307 -15.26 15.43 -7.04
CA GLU A 307 -14.46 14.40 -7.70
C GLU A 307 -14.90 13.00 -7.24
N PHE A 308 -14.97 12.06 -8.18
CA PHE A 308 -15.34 10.66 -7.95
C PHE A 308 -14.41 9.73 -8.74
N TRP A 309 -13.94 8.64 -8.13
CA TRP A 309 -13.26 7.54 -8.83
C TRP A 309 -14.19 6.33 -8.94
N VAL A 310 -14.75 6.10 -10.13
CA VAL A 310 -15.75 5.04 -10.39
C VAL A 310 -15.29 4.03 -11.42
N TYR A 311 -15.81 2.82 -11.30
CA TYR A 311 -15.77 1.76 -12.31
C TYR A 311 -17.22 1.34 -12.59
N LEU A 312 -17.72 1.57 -13.79
CA LEU A 312 -19.08 1.16 -14.20
C LEU A 312 -19.06 -0.25 -14.80
N PHE A 313 -20.12 -1.03 -14.57
CA PHE A 313 -20.29 -2.32 -15.27
C PHE A 313 -20.57 -2.13 -16.77
N SER A 314 -20.57 -3.23 -17.52
CA SER A 314 -20.91 -3.19 -18.95
C SER A 314 -22.37 -2.77 -19.17
N LYS A 315 -22.71 -2.25 -20.36
CA LYS A 315 -24.11 -1.98 -20.72
C LYS A 315 -24.94 -3.27 -20.76
N GLU A 316 -24.31 -4.40 -21.06
CA GLU A 316 -24.94 -5.72 -21.05
C GLU A 316 -25.34 -6.15 -19.62
N ASP A 317 -24.45 -6.02 -18.63
CA ASP A 317 -24.75 -6.36 -17.23
C ASP A 317 -25.87 -5.50 -16.64
N ASP A 318 -25.87 -4.18 -16.90
CA ASP A 318 -26.96 -3.30 -16.44
C ASP A 318 -28.30 -3.64 -17.10
N ILE A 319 -28.35 -3.88 -18.41
CA ILE A 319 -29.58 -4.28 -19.10
C ILE A 319 -30.10 -5.64 -18.58
N LEU A 320 -29.22 -6.63 -18.43
CA LEU A 320 -29.57 -7.95 -17.88
C LEU A 320 -30.06 -7.86 -16.42
N HIS A 321 -29.45 -7.00 -15.60
CA HIS A 321 -29.86 -6.79 -14.22
C HIS A 321 -31.21 -6.05 -14.11
N PHE A 322 -31.43 -5.01 -14.92
CA PHE A 322 -32.69 -4.28 -14.95
C PHE A 322 -33.84 -5.17 -15.44
N MET A 323 -33.58 -6.05 -16.43
CA MET A 323 -34.56 -6.98 -16.97
C MET A 323 -34.87 -8.14 -16.02
N ALA A 324 -33.88 -8.67 -15.29
CA ALA A 324 -34.13 -9.63 -14.22
C ALA A 324 -35.08 -9.06 -13.16
N HIS A 325 -34.81 -7.84 -12.66
CA HIS A 325 -35.72 -7.18 -11.71
C HIS A 325 -37.09 -6.84 -12.33
N ALA A 326 -37.17 -6.53 -13.64
CA ALA A 326 -38.48 -6.35 -14.29
C ALA A 326 -39.28 -7.67 -14.30
N ILE A 327 -38.62 -8.80 -14.56
CA ILE A 327 -39.23 -10.14 -14.51
C ILE A 327 -39.70 -10.48 -13.10
N GLU A 328 -38.90 -10.24 -12.06
CA GLU A 328 -39.31 -10.42 -10.65
C GLU A 328 -40.60 -9.65 -10.31
N TRP A 329 -40.68 -8.38 -10.70
CA TRP A 329 -41.87 -7.57 -10.48
C TRP A 329 -43.05 -7.99 -11.37
N HIS A 330 -42.80 -8.58 -12.54
CA HIS A 330 -43.87 -9.14 -13.38
C HIS A 330 -44.44 -10.43 -12.79
N VAL A 331 -43.61 -11.32 -12.24
CA VAL A 331 -44.08 -12.51 -11.50
C VAL A 331 -44.94 -12.06 -10.32
N LYS A 332 -44.48 -11.11 -9.51
CA LYS A 332 -45.23 -10.53 -8.38
C LYS A 332 -46.56 -9.88 -8.82
N TYR A 333 -46.61 -9.23 -9.98
CA TYR A 333 -47.85 -8.71 -10.56
C TYR A 333 -48.83 -9.85 -10.92
N SER A 334 -48.33 -10.89 -11.59
CA SER A 334 -49.12 -12.04 -12.03
C SER A 334 -49.60 -12.93 -10.88
N GLU A 335 -48.89 -12.98 -9.75
CA GLU A 335 -49.34 -13.61 -8.51
C GLU A 335 -50.45 -12.81 -7.79
N VAL A 336 -50.44 -11.48 -7.91
CA VAL A 336 -51.37 -10.60 -7.21
C VAL A 336 -52.66 -10.37 -8.01
N SER A 337 -52.63 -10.40 -9.35
CA SER A 337 -53.84 -10.19 -10.16
C SER A 337 -54.99 -11.16 -9.82
N PRO A 338 -54.79 -12.50 -9.75
CA PRO A 338 -55.87 -13.42 -9.38
C PRO A 338 -56.38 -13.23 -7.95
N ARG A 339 -55.55 -12.68 -7.06
CA ARG A 339 -55.96 -12.32 -5.68
C ARG A 339 -56.85 -11.09 -5.68
N LEU A 340 -56.55 -10.09 -6.52
CA LEU A 340 -57.44 -8.95 -6.73
C LEU A 340 -58.78 -9.40 -7.32
N ASP A 341 -58.77 -10.26 -8.34
CA ASP A 341 -60.00 -10.78 -8.95
C ASP A 341 -60.88 -11.53 -7.93
N LYS A 342 -60.27 -12.34 -7.04
CA LYS A 342 -60.98 -12.99 -5.93
C LYS A 342 -61.59 -11.97 -4.96
N TRP A 343 -60.85 -10.95 -4.52
CA TRP A 343 -61.38 -9.93 -3.63
C TRP A 343 -62.51 -9.11 -4.29
N MET A 344 -62.38 -8.74 -5.56
CA MET A 344 -63.44 -8.04 -6.32
C MET A 344 -64.72 -8.90 -6.45
N ALA A 345 -64.58 -10.23 -6.56
CA ALA A 345 -65.73 -11.14 -6.54
C ALA A 345 -66.39 -11.26 -5.16
N GLU A 346 -65.60 -11.26 -4.09
CA GLU A 346 -66.08 -11.23 -2.70
C GLU A 346 -66.77 -9.91 -2.35
N GLU A 347 -66.21 -8.77 -2.78
CA GLU A 347 -66.80 -7.43 -2.66
C GLU A 347 -68.18 -7.39 -3.31
N LYS A 348 -68.29 -7.90 -4.54
CA LYS A 348 -69.57 -8.02 -5.25
C LYS A 348 -70.55 -8.92 -4.50
N SER A 349 -70.09 -10.07 -3.99
CA SER A 349 -70.92 -10.99 -3.18
C SER A 349 -71.48 -10.31 -1.92
N ILE A 350 -70.65 -9.56 -1.19
CA ILE A 350 -71.08 -8.82 0.01
C ILE A 350 -72.05 -7.69 -0.37
N LYS A 351 -71.74 -6.90 -1.41
CA LYS A 351 -72.61 -5.81 -1.89
C LYS A 351 -73.96 -6.33 -2.37
N ASP A 352 -74.03 -7.52 -2.96
CA ASP A 352 -75.29 -8.15 -3.37
C ASP A 352 -76.04 -8.80 -2.18
N LYS A 353 -75.35 -9.40 -1.19
CA LYS A 353 -75.97 -9.85 0.08
C LYS A 353 -76.63 -8.69 0.84
N ILE A 354 -75.93 -7.55 0.98
CA ILE A 354 -76.46 -6.34 1.62
C ILE A 354 -77.71 -5.84 0.87
N LYS A 355 -77.69 -5.78 -0.47
CA LYS A 355 -78.88 -5.44 -1.28
C LYS A 355 -80.06 -6.42 -1.09
N MET A 356 -79.80 -7.70 -0.84
CA MET A 356 -80.87 -8.67 -0.55
C MET A 356 -81.48 -8.46 0.84
N LEU A 357 -80.66 -8.22 1.87
CA LEU A 357 -81.15 -7.93 3.22
C LEU A 357 -81.99 -6.64 3.25
N LEU A 358 -81.49 -5.55 2.64
CA LEU A 358 -82.22 -4.28 2.53
C LEU A 358 -83.56 -4.38 1.77
N LYS A 359 -83.78 -5.45 0.98
CA LYS A 359 -85.07 -5.73 0.32
C LYS A 359 -86.06 -6.50 1.21
N ARG A 360 -85.61 -7.17 2.29
CA ARG A 360 -86.49 -7.91 3.21
C ARG A 360 -87.18 -6.96 4.21
N LYS A 361 -88.29 -6.33 3.78
CA LYS A 361 -89.12 -5.44 4.62
C LYS A 361 -89.87 -6.18 5.76
N LYS A 362 -89.14 -6.64 6.78
CA LYS A 362 -89.51 -6.78 8.22
C LYS A 362 -88.48 -7.67 8.92
N GLY A 363 -87.92 -7.19 10.03
CA GLY A 363 -87.21 -8.03 11.01
C GLY A 363 -85.79 -8.51 10.64
N THR A 364 -85.06 -7.83 9.76
CA THR A 364 -83.62 -8.05 9.61
C THR A 364 -82.85 -7.50 10.83
N PRO A 365 -81.97 -8.30 11.47
CA PRO A 365 -81.08 -7.78 12.51
C PRO A 365 -80.15 -6.69 11.97
N GLU A 366 -79.97 -5.61 12.73
CA GLU A 366 -78.96 -4.59 12.40
C GLU A 366 -77.54 -5.17 12.53
N GLU A 367 -77.35 -6.16 13.42
CA GLU A 367 -76.11 -6.90 13.63
C GLU A 367 -75.62 -7.65 12.38
N ASP A 368 -76.53 -8.28 11.62
CA ASP A 368 -76.19 -8.95 10.34
C ASP A 368 -75.65 -7.97 9.30
N ILE A 369 -76.24 -6.76 9.25
CA ILE A 369 -75.84 -5.70 8.32
C ILE A 369 -74.51 -5.10 8.77
N ALA A 370 -74.31 -4.86 10.07
CA ALA A 370 -73.06 -4.39 10.64
C ALA A 370 -71.91 -5.40 10.43
N ALA A 371 -72.16 -6.70 10.60
CA ALA A 371 -71.18 -7.75 10.35
C ALA A 371 -70.77 -7.82 8.86
N LEU A 372 -71.74 -7.69 7.94
CA LEU A 372 -71.44 -7.61 6.50
C LEU A 372 -70.72 -6.31 6.12
N GLN A 373 -70.96 -5.19 6.81
CA GLN A 373 -70.21 -3.94 6.64
C GLN A 373 -68.77 -4.07 7.14
N GLN A 374 -68.52 -4.74 8.27
CA GLN A 374 -67.15 -5.05 8.72
C GLN A 374 -66.42 -5.97 7.74
N GLN A 375 -67.10 -6.98 7.20
CA GLN A 375 -66.53 -7.81 6.13
C GLN A 375 -66.25 -7.01 4.86
N ALA A 376 -67.11 -6.06 4.49
CA ALA A 376 -66.87 -5.18 3.34
C ALA A 376 -65.59 -4.33 3.52
N LEU A 377 -65.35 -3.76 4.71
CA LEU A 377 -64.14 -2.99 5.01
C LEU A 377 -62.86 -3.83 4.84
N VAL A 378 -62.84 -5.07 5.37
CA VAL A 378 -61.69 -5.98 5.23
C VAL A 378 -61.42 -6.34 3.75
N VAL A 379 -62.49 -6.48 2.95
CA VAL A 379 -62.36 -6.71 1.50
C VAL A 379 -61.89 -5.46 0.76
N GLU A 380 -62.36 -4.26 1.14
CA GLU A 380 -61.92 -3.00 0.54
C GLU A 380 -60.44 -2.71 0.86
N ASP A 381 -59.96 -2.99 2.08
CA ASP A 381 -58.53 -2.98 2.44
C ASP A 381 -57.73 -4.02 1.62
N GLY A 382 -58.27 -5.23 1.45
CA GLY A 382 -57.65 -6.28 0.62
C GLY A 382 -57.52 -5.88 -0.86
N ILE A 383 -58.55 -5.24 -1.41
CA ILE A 383 -58.55 -4.64 -2.76
C ILE A 383 -57.51 -3.52 -2.85
N GLY A 384 -57.46 -2.63 -1.85
CA GLY A 384 -56.50 -1.53 -1.79
C GLY A 384 -55.06 -2.02 -1.78
N GLY A 385 -54.72 -2.98 -0.91
CA GLY A 385 -53.39 -3.59 -0.84
C GLY A 385 -52.99 -4.30 -2.13
N CYS A 386 -53.90 -5.05 -2.76
CA CYS A 386 -53.63 -5.69 -4.06
C CYS A 386 -53.40 -4.65 -5.17
N LYS A 387 -54.26 -3.63 -5.29
CA LYS A 387 -54.09 -2.53 -6.26
C LYS A 387 -52.78 -1.78 -6.05
N SER A 388 -52.41 -1.49 -4.80
CA SER A 388 -51.13 -0.85 -4.46
C SER A 388 -49.93 -1.64 -4.99
N ILE A 389 -49.88 -2.95 -4.72
CA ILE A 389 -48.76 -3.79 -5.16
C ILE A 389 -48.70 -3.88 -6.70
N MET A 390 -49.86 -3.95 -7.37
CA MET A 390 -49.93 -3.97 -8.84
C MET A 390 -49.53 -2.62 -9.46
N ASN A 391 -49.90 -1.50 -8.83
CA ASN A 391 -49.51 -0.14 -9.23
C ASN A 391 -47.99 0.07 -9.07
N GLU A 392 -47.40 -0.36 -7.94
CA GLU A 392 -45.95 -0.33 -7.75
C GLU A 392 -45.23 -1.20 -8.79
N ALA A 393 -45.73 -2.42 -9.04
CA ALA A 393 -45.16 -3.32 -10.04
C ALA A 393 -45.19 -2.72 -11.45
N LYS A 394 -46.33 -2.20 -11.92
CA LYS A 394 -46.46 -1.49 -13.21
C LYS A 394 -45.39 -0.40 -13.35
N ALA A 395 -45.25 0.48 -12.36
CA ALA A 395 -44.32 1.61 -12.42
C ALA A 395 -42.84 1.19 -12.34
N ARG A 396 -42.50 0.18 -11.51
CA ARG A 396 -41.14 -0.37 -11.44
C ARG A 396 -40.73 -1.02 -12.76
N ILE A 397 -41.57 -1.87 -13.33
CA ILE A 397 -41.35 -2.50 -14.64
C ILE A 397 -41.17 -1.43 -15.72
N GLN A 398 -42.05 -0.43 -15.78
CA GLN A 398 -41.96 0.66 -16.75
C GLN A 398 -40.65 1.46 -16.61
N SER A 399 -40.20 1.78 -15.39
CA SER A 399 -38.93 2.49 -15.20
C SER A 399 -37.72 1.63 -15.57
N LEU A 400 -37.71 0.34 -15.23
CA LEU A 400 -36.62 -0.57 -15.55
C LEU A 400 -36.46 -0.75 -17.06
N LEU A 401 -37.58 -0.98 -17.77
CA LEU A 401 -37.61 -1.07 -19.23
C LEU A 401 -37.18 0.23 -19.91
N SER A 402 -37.62 1.39 -19.40
CA SER A 402 -37.26 2.70 -19.96
C SER A 402 -35.76 2.99 -19.82
N ASP A 403 -35.18 2.69 -18.66
CA ASP A 403 -33.74 2.86 -18.43
C ASP A 403 -32.92 1.83 -19.26
N SER A 404 -33.40 0.59 -19.41
CA SER A 404 -32.82 -0.42 -20.32
C SER A 404 -32.88 0.00 -21.79
N GLU A 405 -33.98 0.59 -22.25
CA GLU A 405 -34.13 1.08 -23.63
C GLU A 405 -33.08 2.15 -23.95
N ILE A 406 -32.82 3.07 -23.01
CA ILE A 406 -31.78 4.10 -23.14
C ILE A 406 -30.39 3.47 -23.28
N LEU A 407 -30.05 2.48 -22.44
CA LEU A 407 -28.77 1.76 -22.56
C LEU A 407 -28.67 1.01 -23.89
N LEU A 408 -29.70 0.26 -24.30
CA LEU A 408 -29.72 -0.54 -25.53
C LEU A 408 -29.58 0.33 -26.79
N ARG A 409 -30.27 1.47 -26.85
CA ARG A 409 -30.16 2.47 -27.92
C ARG A 409 -28.75 3.07 -28.00
N SER A 410 -28.10 3.29 -26.85
CA SER A 410 -26.74 3.83 -26.78
C SER A 410 -25.62 2.84 -27.19
N ILE A 411 -25.93 1.56 -27.41
CA ILE A 411 -24.99 0.61 -28.01
C ILE A 411 -24.94 0.87 -29.53
N LYS A 412 -23.85 1.48 -30.00
CA LYS A 412 -23.66 1.86 -31.43
C LYS A 412 -23.33 0.67 -32.34
N ASN A 413 -22.72 -0.39 -31.82
CA ASN A 413 -22.34 -1.56 -32.60
C ASN A 413 -23.52 -2.57 -32.69
N PRO A 414 -24.04 -2.90 -33.88
CA PRO A 414 -25.17 -3.83 -34.01
C PRO A 414 -24.87 -5.22 -33.45
N THR A 415 -23.68 -5.79 -33.68
CA THR A 415 -23.38 -7.17 -33.25
C THR A 415 -23.36 -7.33 -31.73
N LEU A 416 -22.94 -6.28 -31.01
CA LEU A 416 -23.05 -6.23 -29.55
C LEU A 416 -24.51 -6.05 -29.10
N ARG A 417 -25.32 -5.26 -29.82
CA ARG A 417 -26.76 -5.11 -29.52
C ARG A 417 -27.50 -6.43 -29.69
N ASP A 418 -27.22 -7.17 -30.75
CA ASP A 418 -27.82 -8.48 -31.03
C ASP A 418 -27.38 -9.54 -30.02
N LYS A 419 -26.10 -9.53 -29.60
CA LYS A 419 -25.62 -10.33 -28.47
C LYS A 419 -26.42 -10.05 -27.19
N VAL A 420 -26.65 -8.79 -26.83
CA VAL A 420 -27.45 -8.44 -25.63
C VAL A 420 -28.88 -8.97 -25.75
N LYS A 421 -29.51 -8.92 -26.95
CA LYS A 421 -30.84 -9.50 -27.18
C LYS A 421 -30.85 -11.03 -26.98
N GLN A 422 -29.81 -11.73 -27.45
CA GLN A 422 -29.66 -13.18 -27.22
C GLN A 422 -29.42 -13.50 -25.73
N SER A 423 -28.55 -12.75 -25.05
CA SER A 423 -28.30 -12.88 -23.61
C SER A 423 -29.59 -12.69 -22.79
N LEU A 424 -30.43 -11.72 -23.16
CA LEU A 424 -31.73 -11.47 -22.52
C LEU A 424 -32.73 -12.61 -22.70
N GLN A 425 -32.89 -13.13 -23.92
CA GLN A 425 -33.78 -14.27 -24.17
C GLN A 425 -33.30 -15.52 -23.42
N TYR A 426 -31.99 -15.77 -23.37
CA TYR A 426 -31.42 -16.87 -22.58
C TYR A 426 -31.67 -16.67 -21.07
N GLN A 427 -31.36 -15.49 -20.53
CA GLN A 427 -31.61 -15.16 -19.12
C GLN A 427 -33.08 -15.33 -18.73
N THR A 428 -34.01 -14.89 -19.59
CA THR A 428 -35.45 -15.01 -19.35
C THR A 428 -35.89 -16.48 -19.24
N ARG A 429 -35.37 -17.36 -20.11
CA ARG A 429 -35.61 -18.82 -20.03
C ARG A 429 -35.04 -19.46 -18.76
N GLN A 430 -33.92 -18.94 -18.23
CA GLN A 430 -33.34 -19.42 -16.97
C GLN A 430 -34.12 -18.94 -15.74
N LEU A 431 -34.59 -17.68 -15.75
CA LEU A 431 -35.35 -17.10 -14.64
C LEU A 431 -36.80 -17.62 -14.58
N GLN A 432 -37.41 -17.93 -15.73
CA GLN A 432 -38.80 -18.37 -15.84
C GLN A 432 -38.93 -19.55 -16.83
N PRO A 433 -38.50 -20.77 -16.44
CA PRO A 433 -38.53 -21.95 -17.32
C PRO A 433 -39.95 -22.49 -17.60
N SER A 434 -40.97 -21.97 -16.90
CA SER A 434 -42.38 -22.32 -17.07
C SER A 434 -43.15 -21.42 -18.05
N TRP A 435 -42.51 -20.37 -18.59
CA TRP A 435 -43.14 -19.47 -19.56
C TRP A 435 -43.17 -20.06 -20.97
N SER A 436 -44.19 -19.68 -21.75
CA SER A 436 -44.28 -20.08 -23.16
C SER A 436 -43.15 -19.45 -23.99
N GLN A 437 -42.88 -19.98 -25.19
CA GLN A 437 -41.93 -19.32 -26.08
C GLN A 437 -42.39 -17.89 -26.46
N GLU A 438 -43.69 -17.65 -26.59
CA GLU A 438 -44.26 -16.34 -26.89
C GLU A 438 -44.02 -15.34 -25.74
N ASP A 439 -44.25 -15.76 -24.49
CA ASP A 439 -43.95 -14.96 -23.30
C ASP A 439 -42.46 -14.64 -23.18
N VAL A 440 -41.59 -15.65 -23.40
CA VAL A 440 -40.13 -15.47 -23.43
C VAL A 440 -39.69 -14.51 -24.54
N GLU A 441 -40.34 -14.56 -25.71
CA GLU A 441 -40.04 -13.65 -26.82
C GLU A 441 -40.52 -12.23 -26.58
N VAL A 442 -41.59 -12.03 -25.81
CA VAL A 442 -42.12 -10.71 -25.43
C VAL A 442 -41.32 -10.12 -24.26
N TYR A 443 -41.29 -10.80 -23.12
CA TYR A 443 -40.68 -10.29 -21.88
C TYR A 443 -39.15 -10.37 -21.91
N GLY A 444 -38.57 -11.29 -22.69
CA GLY A 444 -37.13 -11.34 -22.99
C GLY A 444 -36.66 -10.31 -24.02
N SER A 445 -37.52 -9.35 -24.41
CA SER A 445 -37.17 -8.23 -25.28
C SER A 445 -37.61 -6.90 -24.68
N VAL A 446 -36.64 -6.02 -24.41
CA VAL A 446 -36.88 -4.64 -23.94
C VAL A 446 -37.88 -3.93 -24.85
N GLU A 447 -37.71 -4.07 -26.16
CA GLU A 447 -38.49 -3.36 -27.18
C GLU A 447 -39.95 -3.85 -27.19
N LYS A 448 -40.18 -5.16 -27.38
CA LYS A 448 -41.52 -5.77 -27.44
C LYS A 448 -42.31 -5.57 -26.13
N TRP A 449 -41.65 -5.69 -24.97
CA TRP A 449 -42.34 -5.50 -23.68
C TRP A 449 -42.74 -4.04 -23.46
N LEU A 450 -41.87 -3.09 -23.78
CA LEU A 450 -42.16 -1.66 -23.64
C LEU A 450 -43.24 -1.20 -24.64
N GLU A 451 -43.31 -1.82 -25.83
CA GLU A 451 -44.46 -1.70 -26.75
C GLU A 451 -45.76 -2.27 -26.14
N LYS A 452 -45.74 -3.47 -25.54
CA LYS A 452 -46.91 -4.07 -24.85
C LYS A 452 -47.44 -3.17 -23.73
N ILE A 453 -46.56 -2.50 -22.99
CA ILE A 453 -46.94 -1.53 -21.95
C ILE A 453 -47.53 -0.25 -22.57
N LYS A 454 -46.93 0.29 -23.64
CA LYS A 454 -47.49 1.45 -24.36
C LYS A 454 -48.88 1.17 -24.92
N ALA A 455 -49.12 -0.03 -25.45
CA ALA A 455 -50.42 -0.46 -25.95
C ALA A 455 -51.47 -0.57 -24.83
N ALA A 456 -51.10 -1.12 -23.66
CA ALA A 456 -51.98 -1.19 -22.50
C ALA A 456 -52.29 0.19 -21.88
N ALA A 457 -51.31 1.11 -21.87
CA ALA A 457 -51.53 2.48 -21.44
C ALA A 457 -52.45 3.27 -22.38
N ALA A 458 -52.46 2.95 -23.68
CA ALA A 458 -53.33 3.59 -24.66
C ALA A 458 -54.82 3.16 -24.55
N THR A 459 -55.13 2.06 -23.87
CA THR A 459 -56.51 1.63 -23.60
C THR A 459 -57.01 2.07 -22.22
N GLU A 460 -56.12 2.31 -21.24
CA GLU A 460 -56.42 2.95 -19.95
C GLU A 460 -56.63 4.48 -20.12
N LYS A 461 -57.81 4.89 -20.61
CA LYS A 461 -58.17 6.32 -20.78
C LYS A 461 -57.97 7.16 -19.51
N ASP A 462 -57.42 8.37 -19.67
CA ASP A 462 -57.10 9.31 -18.60
C ASP A 462 -58.26 9.55 -17.61
N MET A 463 -58.08 9.07 -16.37
CA MET A 463 -58.62 9.76 -15.19
C MET A 463 -57.50 10.60 -14.59
N GLU A 464 -57.70 11.92 -14.54
CA GLU A 464 -56.67 12.89 -14.11
C GLU A 464 -56.28 12.66 -12.63
N ASN A 465 -55.22 11.88 -12.44
CA ASN A 465 -54.92 11.21 -11.18
C ASN A 465 -54.61 12.23 -10.07
N PRO A 466 -55.32 12.25 -8.92
CA PRO A 466 -55.31 13.37 -7.97
C PRO A 466 -53.92 13.73 -7.42
N HIS A 467 -52.99 12.77 -7.38
CA HIS A 467 -51.61 13.02 -7.00
C HIS A 467 -50.85 13.96 -7.94
N ALA A 468 -51.20 14.06 -9.24
CA ALA A 468 -50.54 14.97 -10.18
C ALA A 468 -50.62 16.44 -9.72
N LYS A 469 -51.75 16.82 -9.10
CA LYS A 469 -51.96 18.16 -8.51
C LYS A 469 -51.13 18.37 -7.25
N LEU A 470 -50.92 17.32 -6.44
CA LEU A 470 -50.03 17.35 -5.28
C LEU A 470 -48.55 17.43 -5.70
N ILE A 471 -48.11 16.66 -6.70
CA ILE A 471 -46.76 16.74 -7.27
C ILE A 471 -46.50 18.16 -7.80
N LYS A 472 -47.43 18.73 -8.58
CA LYS A 472 -47.31 20.11 -9.09
C LYS A 472 -47.16 21.14 -7.96
N LYS A 473 -47.92 21.00 -6.87
CA LYS A 473 -47.82 21.88 -5.69
C LYS A 473 -46.50 21.69 -4.92
N ARG A 474 -46.01 20.46 -4.78
CA ARG A 474 -44.70 20.12 -4.19
C ARG A 474 -43.56 20.79 -4.96
N LEU A 475 -43.60 20.70 -6.29
CA LEU A 475 -42.64 21.34 -7.19
C LEU A 475 -42.67 22.87 -7.04
N GLN A 476 -43.85 23.49 -6.97
CA GLN A 476 -43.97 24.94 -6.73
C GLN A 476 -43.35 25.37 -5.39
N LEU A 477 -43.52 24.57 -4.33
CA LEU A 477 -42.99 24.87 -3.00
C LEU A 477 -41.47 24.71 -2.91
N LEU A 478 -40.89 23.68 -3.55
CA LEU A 478 -39.44 23.53 -3.68
C LEU A 478 -38.80 24.70 -4.45
N LYS A 479 -39.44 25.18 -5.52
CA LYS A 479 -38.95 26.37 -6.24
C LYS A 479 -38.94 27.62 -5.36
N ALA A 480 -39.99 27.81 -4.55
CA ALA A 480 -40.08 28.95 -3.64
C ALA A 480 -39.00 28.93 -2.54
N ILE A 481 -38.51 27.74 -2.15
CA ILE A 481 -37.33 27.61 -1.28
C ILE A 481 -36.08 28.05 -2.05
N GLU A 482 -35.82 27.51 -3.24
CA GLU A 482 -34.62 27.83 -4.01
C GLU A 482 -34.53 29.31 -4.40
N ASP A 483 -35.61 29.92 -4.89
CA ASP A 483 -35.63 31.34 -5.26
C ASP A 483 -35.46 32.28 -4.04
N HIS A 484 -35.84 31.81 -2.83
CA HIS A 484 -35.61 32.52 -1.56
C HIS A 484 -34.18 32.33 -1.04
N GLU A 485 -33.60 31.14 -1.15
CA GLU A 485 -32.18 30.85 -0.80
C GLU A 485 -31.20 31.52 -1.78
N ARG A 486 -31.60 31.78 -3.04
CA ARG A 486 -30.89 32.63 -4.01
C ARG A 486 -30.94 34.13 -3.69
N SER A 487 -31.81 34.58 -2.78
CA SER A 487 -32.06 35.99 -2.49
C SER A 487 -31.39 36.44 -1.19
N PRO A 488 -30.59 37.53 -1.16
CA PRO A 488 -30.00 38.02 0.09
C PRO A 488 -31.11 38.47 1.07
N PRO A 489 -31.21 37.88 2.28
CA PRO A 489 -32.35 38.06 3.15
C PRO A 489 -32.36 39.45 3.80
N LYS A 490 -33.47 40.20 3.64
CA LYS A 490 -33.67 41.51 4.30
C LYS A 490 -33.84 41.39 5.82
N ASP A 491 -34.44 40.30 6.30
CA ASP A 491 -34.39 39.86 7.69
C ASP A 491 -34.08 38.36 7.75
N LEU A 492 -33.03 38.00 8.49
CA LEU A 492 -32.64 36.62 8.79
C LEU A 492 -33.75 35.86 9.54
N ARG A 493 -34.53 36.56 10.38
CA ARG A 493 -35.56 35.98 11.25
C ARG A 493 -36.90 35.76 10.52
N GLU A 494 -37.19 36.50 9.46
CA GLU A 494 -38.23 36.15 8.49
C GLU A 494 -37.77 35.04 7.55
N SER A 495 -36.53 35.10 7.04
CA SER A 495 -35.97 34.05 6.19
C SER A 495 -36.00 32.67 6.86
N ALA A 496 -35.53 32.57 8.11
CA ALA A 496 -35.58 31.33 8.89
C ALA A 496 -37.02 30.86 9.19
N ARG A 497 -37.99 31.78 9.29
CA ARG A 497 -39.42 31.42 9.44
C ARG A 497 -39.99 30.88 8.13
N PHE A 498 -39.72 31.51 7.00
CA PHE A 498 -40.12 31.05 5.68
C PHE A 498 -39.58 29.64 5.41
N LEU A 499 -38.25 29.43 5.54
CA LEU A 499 -37.64 28.12 5.29
C LEU A 499 -38.19 27.03 6.21
N LYS A 500 -38.40 27.32 7.51
CA LYS A 500 -39.01 26.38 8.45
C LYS A 500 -40.46 26.02 8.08
N GLN A 501 -41.25 26.99 7.61
CA GLN A 501 -42.65 26.77 7.24
C GLN A 501 -42.78 26.08 5.86
N ALA A 502 -41.96 26.47 4.89
CA ALA A 502 -41.89 25.83 3.58
C ALA A 502 -41.43 24.37 3.69
N ARG A 503 -40.39 24.08 4.48
CA ARG A 503 -39.95 22.70 4.75
C ARG A 503 -41.04 21.87 5.45
N LYS A 504 -41.82 22.46 6.38
CA LYS A 504 -42.95 21.77 7.03
C LYS A 504 -44.11 21.46 6.08
N GLU A 505 -44.51 22.40 5.21
CA GLU A 505 -45.52 22.11 4.18
C GLU A 505 -44.98 21.15 3.09
N LEU A 506 -43.67 21.07 2.88
CA LEU A 506 -43.04 20.04 2.04
C LEU A 506 -43.20 18.65 2.66
N THR A 507 -42.87 18.49 3.95
CA THR A 507 -43.12 17.23 4.67
C THR A 507 -44.60 16.86 4.61
N ARG A 508 -45.51 17.83 4.79
CA ARG A 508 -46.96 17.61 4.68
C ARG A 508 -47.44 17.25 3.27
N LEU A 509 -46.76 17.71 2.23
CA LEU A 509 -47.03 17.31 0.84
C LEU A 509 -46.43 15.94 0.53
N ASP A 510 -45.26 15.61 1.08
CA ASP A 510 -44.66 14.27 0.99
C ASP A 510 -45.51 13.22 1.72
N GLU A 511 -45.96 13.50 2.94
CA GLU A 511 -46.93 12.69 3.68
C GLU A 511 -48.21 12.45 2.86
N LYS A 512 -48.81 13.52 2.32
CA LYS A 512 -50.02 13.43 1.48
C LYS A 512 -49.79 12.73 0.15
N LEU A 513 -48.57 12.76 -0.39
CA LEU A 513 -48.21 11.99 -1.57
C LEU A 513 -48.08 10.51 -1.22
N CYS A 514 -47.44 10.16 -0.10
CA CYS A 514 -47.37 8.78 0.38
C CYS A 514 -48.76 8.19 0.73
N THR A 515 -49.77 9.00 1.06
CA THR A 515 -51.15 8.51 1.27
C THR A 515 -52.03 8.52 0.00
N CYS A 516 -51.56 9.12 -1.11
CA CYS A 516 -52.34 9.28 -2.36
C CYS A 516 -51.62 8.75 -3.61
N VAL A 517 -50.46 8.12 -3.42
CA VAL A 517 -49.65 7.48 -4.45
C VAL A 517 -49.20 6.13 -3.90
N ASP A 518 -49.79 5.05 -4.41
CA ASP A 518 -49.50 3.67 -3.98
C ASP A 518 -48.11 3.16 -4.43
N ILE A 519 -47.21 4.08 -4.78
CA ILE A 519 -45.98 3.87 -5.56
C ILE A 519 -44.90 4.81 -4.99
N PRO A 520 -43.64 4.38 -4.86
CA PRO A 520 -42.52 5.26 -4.50
C PRO A 520 -42.48 6.54 -5.35
N LEU A 521 -42.40 7.70 -4.68
CA LEU A 521 -42.48 9.02 -5.34
C LEU A 521 -41.44 9.22 -6.46
N ALA A 522 -40.27 8.59 -6.34
CA ALA A 522 -39.20 8.63 -7.36
C ALA A 522 -39.57 7.92 -8.68
N LEU A 523 -40.62 7.09 -8.68
CA LEU A 523 -41.19 6.43 -9.88
C LEU A 523 -42.40 7.19 -10.43
N ALA A 524 -43.13 7.92 -9.57
CA ALA A 524 -44.26 8.76 -9.97
C ALA A 524 -43.85 10.12 -10.58
N VAL A 525 -42.59 10.55 -10.39
CA VAL A 525 -42.02 11.75 -11.01
C VAL A 525 -41.34 11.38 -12.33
N ALA A 526 -41.57 12.19 -13.37
CA ALA A 526 -40.96 11.98 -14.70
C ALA A 526 -39.41 11.86 -14.61
N PRO A 527 -38.79 10.80 -15.16
CA PRO A 527 -37.41 10.46 -14.87
C PRO A 527 -36.43 11.53 -15.38
N ILE A 528 -35.48 11.89 -14.52
CA ILE A 528 -34.44 12.89 -14.79
C ILE A 528 -33.21 12.21 -15.40
N GLY A 529 -32.75 11.17 -14.71
CA GLY A 529 -31.66 10.29 -15.10
C GLY A 529 -31.69 9.02 -14.26
N PHE A 530 -30.69 8.18 -14.47
CA PHE A 530 -30.36 7.03 -13.66
C PHE A 530 -28.84 6.85 -13.62
N HIS A 531 -28.40 5.84 -12.89
CA HIS A 531 -27.04 5.75 -12.38
C HIS A 531 -26.63 7.02 -11.60
N THR A 532 -27.49 7.43 -10.67
CA THR A 532 -27.26 8.55 -9.76
C THR A 532 -26.06 8.25 -8.85
N ILE A 533 -25.06 9.12 -8.82
CA ILE A 533 -23.84 8.96 -8.01
C ILE A 533 -23.88 9.77 -6.72
N ALA A 534 -24.64 10.86 -6.70
CA ALA A 534 -24.96 11.63 -5.49
C ALA A 534 -26.33 12.31 -5.65
N SER A 535 -27.09 12.42 -4.56
CA SER A 535 -28.47 12.91 -4.58
C SER A 535 -28.85 13.66 -3.31
N SER A 536 -29.86 14.52 -3.43
CA SER A 536 -30.61 15.15 -2.35
C SER A 536 -32.09 15.33 -2.74
N LYS A 537 -32.87 15.97 -1.87
CA LYS A 537 -34.25 16.41 -2.17
C LYS A 537 -34.37 17.46 -3.28
N THR A 538 -33.27 18.13 -3.63
CA THR A 538 -33.23 19.35 -4.46
C THR A 538 -32.26 19.26 -5.64
N SER A 539 -31.24 18.41 -5.57
CA SER A 539 -30.22 18.27 -6.60
C SER A 539 -29.75 16.82 -6.75
N GLY A 540 -29.00 16.54 -7.82
CA GLY A 540 -28.43 15.21 -8.02
C GLY A 540 -27.65 15.06 -9.31
N ILE A 541 -26.59 14.24 -9.24
CA ILE A 541 -25.63 13.98 -10.30
C ILE A 541 -25.92 12.59 -10.87
N HIS A 542 -26.19 12.52 -12.18
CA HIS A 542 -26.64 11.32 -12.89
C HIS A 542 -25.64 10.94 -13.97
N ILE A 543 -25.09 9.73 -13.92
CA ILE A 543 -24.18 9.23 -14.96
C ILE A 543 -24.91 9.02 -16.30
N VAL A 544 -26.23 8.79 -16.29
CA VAL A 544 -27.04 8.59 -17.51
C VAL A 544 -28.36 9.36 -17.43
N MET A 545 -28.49 10.46 -18.17
CA MET A 545 -29.71 11.28 -18.25
C MET A 545 -30.77 10.64 -19.14
N SER A 546 -32.05 10.71 -18.74
CA SER A 546 -33.14 9.93 -19.37
C SER A 546 -33.58 10.41 -20.76
N SER A 547 -33.00 11.48 -21.29
CA SER A 547 -33.37 12.05 -22.60
C SER A 547 -32.54 11.47 -23.76
N GLY A 548 -32.67 10.16 -23.99
CA GLY A 548 -32.25 9.46 -25.22
C GLY A 548 -30.75 9.18 -25.39
N ASN A 549 -29.88 10.16 -25.19
CA ASN A 549 -28.45 10.06 -25.58
C ASN A 549 -27.53 9.41 -24.52
N ALA A 550 -28.09 8.93 -23.41
CA ALA A 550 -27.37 8.21 -22.34
C ALA A 550 -26.15 8.95 -21.73
N VAL A 551 -26.19 10.28 -21.70
CA VAL A 551 -25.08 11.15 -21.28
C VAL A 551 -25.03 11.46 -19.79
N LEU A 552 -23.85 11.85 -19.28
CA LEU A 552 -23.70 12.47 -17.96
C LEU A 552 -24.55 13.75 -17.85
N GLY A 553 -25.13 14.00 -16.68
CA GLY A 553 -25.79 15.25 -16.38
C GLY A 553 -26.01 15.46 -14.88
N LEU A 554 -26.58 16.61 -14.57
CA LEU A 554 -26.92 16.99 -13.21
C LEU A 554 -28.17 17.87 -13.23
N HIS A 555 -28.84 17.94 -12.09
CA HIS A 555 -30.02 18.79 -11.93
C HIS A 555 -29.97 19.57 -10.62
N SER A 556 -30.46 20.79 -10.68
CA SER A 556 -31.04 21.50 -9.54
C SER A 556 -32.55 21.27 -9.55
N PHE A 557 -33.27 22.01 -8.72
CA PHE A 557 -34.71 21.96 -8.72
C PHE A 557 -35.33 22.50 -10.04
N ASP A 558 -34.88 23.65 -10.52
CA ASP A 558 -35.44 24.31 -11.71
C ASP A 558 -34.72 23.99 -13.04
N LYS A 559 -33.50 23.46 -13.01
CA LYS A 559 -32.64 23.29 -14.20
C LYS A 559 -32.04 21.89 -14.30
N LYS A 560 -31.74 21.48 -15.54
CA LYS A 560 -31.04 20.23 -15.88
C LYS A 560 -29.90 20.53 -16.83
N ALA A 561 -28.66 20.38 -16.38
CA ALA A 561 -27.49 20.36 -17.26
C ALA A 561 -27.33 18.95 -17.85
N ARG A 562 -26.99 18.89 -19.13
CA ARG A 562 -26.58 17.67 -19.84
C ARG A 562 -25.26 17.98 -20.51
N PHE A 563 -24.31 17.07 -20.40
CA PHE A 563 -22.99 17.22 -21.02
C PHE A 563 -22.90 16.29 -22.23
N GLN A 564 -22.17 16.64 -23.27
CA GLN A 564 -22.03 15.81 -24.49
C GLN A 564 -21.00 14.69 -24.32
N CYS A 565 -20.97 14.07 -23.13
CA CYS A 565 -20.03 13.02 -22.78
C CYS A 565 -20.73 11.74 -22.28
N GLU A 566 -20.17 10.60 -22.65
CA GLU A 566 -20.49 9.29 -22.11
C GLU A 566 -19.33 8.86 -21.20
N VAL A 567 -19.63 8.42 -19.97
CA VAL A 567 -18.61 7.94 -19.04
C VAL A 567 -18.14 6.54 -19.48
N PRO A 568 -16.83 6.31 -19.69
CA PRO A 568 -16.29 5.00 -20.03
C PRO A 568 -16.69 3.92 -19.01
N ARG A 569 -17.03 2.74 -19.52
CA ARG A 569 -17.43 1.56 -18.74
C ARG A 569 -16.31 0.52 -18.75
N GLU A 570 -16.34 -0.38 -17.76
CA GLU A 570 -15.38 -1.48 -17.61
C GLU A 570 -13.91 -1.04 -17.42
N GLN A 571 -13.70 0.19 -16.94
CA GLN A 571 -12.42 0.73 -16.51
C GLN A 571 -12.61 1.78 -15.41
N TRP A 572 -11.56 2.06 -14.62
CA TRP A 572 -11.56 3.19 -13.69
C TRP A 572 -11.59 4.51 -14.46
N THR A 573 -12.59 5.35 -14.14
CA THR A 573 -12.71 6.72 -14.64
C THR A 573 -12.78 7.69 -13.47
N HIS A 574 -11.99 8.75 -13.52
CA HIS A 574 -12.15 9.92 -12.67
C HIS A 574 -13.19 10.85 -13.28
N ILE A 575 -14.23 11.17 -12.54
CA ILE A 575 -15.24 12.18 -12.91
C ILE A 575 -15.04 13.36 -11.97
N ALA A 576 -14.76 14.54 -12.51
CA ALA A 576 -14.76 15.78 -11.76
C ALA A 576 -15.78 16.76 -12.32
N ILE A 577 -16.64 17.26 -11.45
CA ILE A 577 -17.63 18.28 -11.78
C ILE A 577 -17.26 19.55 -11.01
N SER A 578 -17.04 20.66 -11.70
CA SER A 578 -16.48 21.89 -11.15
C SER A 578 -17.44 23.04 -11.47
N ALA A 579 -18.15 23.54 -10.45
CA ALA A 579 -19.14 24.59 -10.60
C ALA A 579 -18.53 25.97 -10.30
N LEU A 580 -18.81 26.91 -11.18
CA LEU A 580 -18.68 28.35 -11.00
C LEU A 580 -20.08 28.92 -10.71
N ASP A 581 -20.16 30.20 -10.36
CA ASP A 581 -21.44 30.86 -10.07
C ASP A 581 -22.36 30.97 -11.30
N THR A 582 -21.79 30.87 -12.50
CA THR A 582 -22.43 31.10 -13.81
C THR A 582 -22.44 29.89 -14.75
N SER A 583 -21.60 28.88 -14.50
CA SER A 583 -21.50 27.66 -15.32
C SER A 583 -20.93 26.48 -14.54
N VAL A 584 -21.09 25.27 -15.08
CA VAL A 584 -20.54 24.04 -14.52
C VAL A 584 -19.79 23.25 -15.59
N GLN A 585 -18.56 22.86 -15.26
CA GLN A 585 -17.61 22.17 -16.12
C GLN A 585 -17.50 20.69 -15.73
N VAL A 586 -17.38 19.81 -16.71
CA VAL A 586 -17.09 18.38 -16.50
C VAL A 586 -15.70 18.05 -17.03
N CYS A 587 -14.87 17.48 -16.17
CA CYS A 587 -13.62 16.83 -16.56
C CYS A 587 -13.72 15.31 -16.38
N LEU A 588 -13.23 14.56 -17.36
CA LEU A 588 -13.02 13.11 -17.25
C LEU A 588 -11.52 12.83 -17.28
N ASN A 589 -11.00 12.03 -16.35
CA ASN A 589 -9.58 11.70 -16.23
C ASN A 589 -8.64 12.95 -16.23
N GLY A 590 -9.14 14.05 -15.66
CA GLY A 590 -8.42 15.33 -15.57
C GLY A 590 -8.46 16.21 -16.83
N GLU A 591 -9.22 15.83 -17.87
CA GLU A 591 -9.37 16.60 -19.11
C GLU A 591 -10.78 17.17 -19.22
N LEU A 592 -10.92 18.46 -19.54
CA LEU A 592 -12.19 19.13 -19.73
C LEU A 592 -12.91 18.58 -20.97
N VAL A 593 -14.16 18.13 -20.80
CA VAL A 593 -14.95 17.51 -21.88
C VAL A 593 -16.11 18.40 -22.32
N ASP A 594 -16.78 19.09 -21.39
CA ASP A 594 -17.91 19.96 -21.71
C ASP A 594 -18.17 21.00 -20.59
N GLU A 595 -18.88 22.08 -20.92
CA GLU A 595 -19.31 23.14 -20.00
C GLU A 595 -20.76 23.56 -20.27
N HIS A 596 -21.58 23.60 -19.22
CA HIS A 596 -22.98 24.02 -19.29
C HIS A 596 -23.21 25.28 -18.45
N LYS A 597 -23.79 26.32 -19.04
CA LYS A 597 -24.16 27.55 -18.31
C LYS A 597 -25.31 27.28 -17.34
N GLY A 598 -25.26 27.93 -16.18
CA GLY A 598 -26.26 27.80 -15.12
C GLY A 598 -25.65 27.58 -13.74
N HIS A 599 -26.45 27.89 -12.73
CA HIS A 599 -26.14 27.72 -11.31
C HIS A 599 -26.75 26.41 -10.81
N PHE A 600 -25.93 25.56 -10.17
CA PHE A 600 -26.33 24.22 -9.71
C PHE A 600 -25.66 23.90 -8.37
N GLN A 601 -26.43 23.37 -7.43
CA GLN A 601 -25.93 22.99 -6.10
C GLN A 601 -25.30 21.59 -6.11
N LEU A 602 -24.35 21.37 -5.21
CA LEU A 602 -23.76 20.07 -4.92
C LEU A 602 -24.66 19.30 -3.94
N PRO A 603 -25.20 18.11 -4.29
CA PRO A 603 -25.99 17.29 -3.37
C PRO A 603 -25.18 16.85 -2.14
N MET A 604 -25.67 17.15 -0.93
CA MET A 604 -25.00 16.82 0.34
C MET A 604 -25.75 15.81 1.22
N GLU A 605 -26.84 15.22 0.73
CA GLU A 605 -27.65 14.25 1.49
C GLU A 605 -27.10 12.82 1.34
N ARG A 606 -26.81 12.37 0.10
CA ARG A 606 -26.44 10.97 -0.22
C ARG A 606 -25.36 10.82 -1.29
N ILE A 607 -24.58 9.75 -1.16
CA ILE A 607 -23.86 9.10 -2.27
C ILE A 607 -24.72 7.92 -2.73
N GLY A 608 -24.99 7.80 -4.03
CA GLY A 608 -26.03 6.93 -4.60
C GLY A 608 -27.43 7.56 -4.55
N ASP A 609 -28.46 6.71 -4.60
CA ASP A 609 -29.88 7.08 -4.56
C ASP A 609 -30.76 5.89 -4.05
N VAL A 610 -32.02 6.17 -3.71
CA VAL A 610 -32.99 5.18 -3.22
C VAL A 610 -33.48 4.22 -4.32
N GLU A 611 -33.61 4.64 -5.59
CA GLU A 611 -34.24 3.82 -6.66
C GLU A 611 -33.49 3.82 -8.01
N LYS A 612 -32.61 4.81 -8.25
CA LYS A 612 -31.91 5.03 -9.53
C LYS A 612 -30.39 5.15 -9.40
N SER A 613 -29.80 4.64 -8.31
CA SER A 613 -28.35 4.68 -8.06
C SER A 613 -27.52 4.04 -9.18
N TYR A 614 -26.27 4.48 -9.30
CA TYR A 614 -25.26 3.81 -10.12
C TYR A 614 -24.97 2.38 -9.62
N ARG A 615 -24.54 1.54 -10.56
CA ARG A 615 -24.04 0.18 -10.32
C ARG A 615 -22.59 0.11 -10.78
N GLY A 616 -21.75 -0.57 -10.01
CA GLY A 616 -20.31 -0.56 -10.23
C GLY A 616 -19.50 -0.58 -8.94
N PHE A 617 -18.27 -0.09 -9.02
CA PHE A 617 -17.40 0.15 -7.87
C PHE A 617 -17.07 1.63 -7.71
N LEU A 618 -16.83 2.06 -6.46
CA LEU A 618 -16.37 3.40 -6.10
C LEU A 618 -15.17 3.28 -5.16
N GLN A 619 -14.09 3.95 -5.54
CA GLN A 619 -12.83 3.96 -4.80
C GLN A 619 -12.66 5.23 -3.94
N GLU A 620 -13.18 6.37 -4.39
CA GLU A 620 -12.92 7.66 -3.71
C GLU A 620 -13.94 8.74 -4.10
N VAL A 621 -14.29 9.61 -3.15
CA VAL A 621 -15.07 10.84 -3.36
C VAL A 621 -14.41 12.00 -2.61
N ARG A 622 -14.31 13.17 -3.28
CA ARG A 622 -13.75 14.40 -2.72
C ARG A 622 -14.69 15.56 -3.04
N TYR A 623 -15.18 16.27 -2.02
CA TYR A 623 -15.97 17.48 -2.20
C TYR A 623 -15.19 18.70 -1.70
N TRP A 624 -15.19 19.77 -2.48
CA TRP A 624 -14.44 21.01 -2.25
C TRP A 624 -15.38 22.21 -2.22
N THR A 625 -15.12 23.18 -1.34
CA THR A 625 -15.85 24.47 -1.28
C THR A 625 -15.29 25.51 -2.26
N THR A 626 -14.63 25.05 -3.32
CA THR A 626 -14.01 25.89 -4.35
C THR A 626 -14.05 25.17 -5.70
N ASN A 627 -14.11 25.96 -6.77
CA ASN A 627 -13.88 25.45 -8.12
C ASN A 627 -12.42 24.97 -8.25
N ARG A 628 -12.20 23.88 -9.00
CA ARG A 628 -10.86 23.39 -9.36
C ARG A 628 -10.70 23.37 -10.88
N THR A 629 -9.57 23.87 -11.37
CA THR A 629 -9.22 23.85 -12.79
C THR A 629 -8.81 22.43 -13.25
N PRO A 630 -8.94 22.11 -14.56
CA PRO A 630 -8.53 20.80 -15.10
C PRO A 630 -7.08 20.43 -14.74
N ASP A 631 -6.14 21.38 -14.84
CA ASP A 631 -4.75 21.19 -14.42
C ASP A 631 -4.59 20.83 -12.94
N ALA A 632 -5.31 21.51 -12.05
CA ALA A 632 -5.26 21.24 -10.62
C ALA A 632 -5.85 19.86 -10.29
N ILE A 633 -6.90 19.45 -11.01
CA ILE A 633 -7.50 18.13 -10.94
C ILE A 633 -6.50 17.07 -11.44
N LYS A 634 -6.00 17.19 -12.69
CA LYS A 634 -5.09 16.23 -13.32
C LYS A 634 -3.79 16.01 -12.53
N LYS A 635 -3.27 17.06 -11.88
CA LYS A 635 -2.10 16.99 -10.98
C LYS A 635 -2.37 16.32 -9.61
N SER A 636 -3.63 16.07 -9.24
CA SER A 636 -4.00 15.59 -7.89
C SER A 636 -5.00 14.43 -7.85
N MET A 637 -5.67 14.08 -8.95
CA MET A 637 -6.68 13.02 -9.00
C MET A 637 -6.13 11.65 -8.57
N CYS A 638 -4.88 11.32 -8.93
CA CYS A 638 -4.22 10.07 -8.53
C CYS A 638 -3.48 10.14 -7.18
N ASN A 639 -3.53 11.28 -6.46
CA ASN A 639 -2.77 11.49 -5.22
C ASN A 639 -3.68 11.39 -3.99
N THR A 640 -3.25 10.67 -2.96
CA THR A 640 -3.90 10.68 -1.64
C THR A 640 -3.83 12.07 -1.02
N LEU A 641 -4.96 12.59 -0.52
CA LEU A 641 -5.02 13.92 0.10
C LEU A 641 -4.77 13.86 1.61
N ASN A 642 -4.21 14.93 2.18
CA ASN A 642 -4.12 15.13 3.63
C ASN A 642 -5.11 16.23 4.08
N PRO A 643 -6.24 15.89 4.73
CA PRO A 643 -7.24 16.87 5.15
C PRO A 643 -6.70 17.98 6.05
N SER A 644 -5.67 17.73 6.86
CA SER A 644 -5.08 18.74 7.75
C SER A 644 -4.31 19.86 7.03
N VAL A 645 -4.16 19.78 5.71
CA VAL A 645 -3.47 20.77 4.86
C VAL A 645 -4.42 21.39 3.82
N GLN A 646 -5.50 20.68 3.48
CA GLN A 646 -6.44 21.06 2.43
C GLN A 646 -7.64 21.81 3.01
N SER A 647 -7.48 23.08 3.37
CA SER A 647 -8.53 23.90 4.03
C SER A 647 -9.81 24.09 3.21
N GLN A 648 -9.76 23.85 1.89
CA GLN A 648 -10.92 23.94 0.97
C GLN A 648 -11.63 22.58 0.75
N LEU A 649 -11.11 21.48 1.31
CA LEU A 649 -11.65 20.14 1.16
C LEU A 649 -12.78 19.93 2.17
N ARG A 650 -14.04 20.07 1.72
CA ARG A 650 -15.24 19.94 2.54
C ARG A 650 -15.43 18.53 3.10
N ALA A 651 -15.19 17.52 2.27
CA ALA A 651 -15.32 16.12 2.62
C ALA A 651 -14.39 15.25 1.77
N TYR A 652 -13.90 14.16 2.36
CA TYR A 652 -13.00 13.22 1.70
C TYR A 652 -13.26 11.80 2.18
N TRP A 653 -13.81 10.98 1.28
CA TRP A 653 -14.07 9.57 1.53
C TRP A 653 -13.16 8.74 0.62
N SER A 654 -12.10 8.17 1.20
CA SER A 654 -11.17 7.27 0.50
C SER A 654 -11.62 5.81 0.47
N PHE A 655 -12.74 5.49 1.14
CA PHE A 655 -13.30 4.14 1.29
C PHE A 655 -12.29 3.08 1.80
N GLU A 656 -11.22 3.53 2.46
CA GLU A 656 -10.28 2.67 3.16
C GLU A 656 -10.79 2.38 4.59
N GLU A 657 -10.76 1.10 4.98
CA GLU A 657 -11.09 0.62 6.32
C GLU A 657 -10.50 1.48 7.45
N GLY A 658 -11.41 2.01 8.29
CA GLY A 658 -11.10 2.69 9.54
C GLY A 658 -10.94 4.22 9.47
N VAL A 659 -11.06 4.84 8.29
CA VAL A 659 -10.79 6.29 8.14
C VAL A 659 -12.03 7.14 7.85
N ALA A 660 -13.00 6.66 7.06
CA ALA A 660 -13.98 7.55 6.43
C ALA A 660 -15.48 7.35 6.76
N ILE A 661 -15.95 6.12 7.05
CA ILE A 661 -17.40 5.78 6.95
C ILE A 661 -17.99 5.07 8.18
N VAL A 662 -17.24 4.95 9.29
CA VAL A 662 -17.59 4.16 10.50
C VAL A 662 -18.85 4.65 11.27
N ARG A 663 -19.63 5.60 10.73
CA ARG A 663 -20.89 6.12 11.31
C ARG A 663 -22.02 6.42 10.30
N SER A 664 -21.79 6.35 8.99
CA SER A 664 -22.86 6.57 7.99
C SER A 664 -23.57 5.25 7.69
N PRO A 665 -24.91 5.20 7.73
CA PRO A 665 -25.64 4.00 7.33
C PRO A 665 -25.54 3.78 5.81
N MET A 666 -25.45 2.51 5.43
CA MET A 666 -25.31 2.04 4.05
C MET A 666 -26.41 1.02 3.76
N TRP A 667 -27.01 1.10 2.58
CA TRP A 667 -28.01 0.13 2.11
C TRP A 667 -27.64 -0.38 0.73
N ASN A 668 -27.84 -1.68 0.50
CA ASN A 668 -27.65 -2.35 -0.81
C ASN A 668 -26.28 -2.10 -1.49
N ILE A 669 -25.26 -1.89 -0.67
CA ILE A 669 -23.84 -1.77 -1.04
C ILE A 669 -23.09 -2.82 -0.23
N SER A 670 -22.14 -3.52 -0.85
CA SER A 670 -21.18 -4.35 -0.13
C SER A 670 -19.79 -3.73 -0.12
N TRP A 671 -19.07 -3.95 0.98
CA TRP A 671 -17.62 -3.84 0.95
C TRP A 671 -17.06 -4.92 0.02
N SER A 672 -16.02 -4.59 -0.73
CA SER A 672 -15.22 -5.53 -1.52
C SER A 672 -13.76 -5.14 -1.38
N HIS A 673 -12.86 -6.13 -1.43
CA HIS A 673 -11.43 -5.92 -1.24
C HIS A 673 -10.67 -6.29 -2.50
N TYR A 674 -9.48 -5.71 -2.74
CA TYR A 674 -8.68 -6.03 -3.93
C TYR A 674 -8.02 -7.41 -3.82
N THR A 675 -8.81 -8.45 -4.03
CA THR A 675 -8.30 -9.81 -4.26
C THR A 675 -7.57 -9.90 -5.60
N LEU A 676 -6.80 -10.98 -5.81
CA LEU A 676 -6.20 -11.28 -7.11
C LEU A 676 -7.25 -11.42 -8.24
N SER A 677 -8.50 -11.81 -7.94
CA SER A 677 -9.58 -11.84 -8.92
C SER A 677 -10.15 -10.45 -9.22
N ILE A 678 -10.31 -9.60 -8.21
CA ILE A 678 -10.79 -8.22 -8.39
C ILE A 678 -9.74 -7.36 -9.10
N LEU A 679 -8.44 -7.56 -8.87
CA LEU A 679 -7.36 -6.91 -9.62
C LEU A 679 -7.30 -7.38 -11.08
N LYS A 680 -7.59 -8.66 -11.35
CA LYS A 680 -7.75 -9.18 -12.72
C LYS A 680 -8.94 -8.57 -13.48
N GLN A 681 -9.96 -8.08 -12.76
CA GLN A 681 -11.17 -7.48 -13.34
C GLN A 681 -11.06 -5.94 -13.45
N LEU A 682 -10.68 -5.26 -12.37
CA LEU A 682 -10.72 -3.78 -12.27
C LEU A 682 -9.39 -3.12 -12.64
N GLY A 683 -8.30 -3.90 -12.78
CA GLY A 683 -6.95 -3.38 -12.96
C GLY A 683 -6.34 -2.80 -11.69
N ASP A 684 -5.27 -2.03 -11.86
CA ASP A 684 -4.57 -1.36 -10.77
C ASP A 684 -5.47 -0.24 -10.17
N PRO A 685 -5.53 -0.08 -8.83
CA PRO A 685 -6.38 0.93 -8.20
C PRO A 685 -5.88 2.37 -8.49
N PRO A 686 -6.79 3.33 -8.75
CA PRO A 686 -6.43 4.62 -9.36
C PRO A 686 -5.71 5.62 -8.44
N THR A 687 -5.79 5.45 -7.12
CA THR A 687 -5.09 6.27 -6.11
C THR A 687 -4.30 5.37 -5.16
N PRO A 688 -3.19 5.80 -4.55
CA PRO A 688 -2.60 5.10 -3.40
C PRO A 688 -3.57 5.08 -2.21
N SER A 689 -3.59 4.00 -1.43
CA SER A 689 -4.49 3.90 -0.28
C SER A 689 -4.12 4.91 0.81
N TYR A 690 -5.09 5.36 1.61
CA TYR A 690 -4.81 6.31 2.69
C TYR A 690 -3.80 5.76 3.71
N ARG A 691 -3.79 4.43 3.93
CA ARG A 691 -2.78 3.73 4.74
C ARG A 691 -1.36 3.93 4.18
N GLN A 692 -1.20 3.97 2.85
CA GLN A 692 0.10 4.12 2.17
C GLN A 692 0.75 5.51 2.31
N ARG A 693 0.02 6.55 2.74
CA ARG A 693 0.55 7.93 2.86
C ARG A 693 1.78 8.05 3.77
N ASN A 694 1.88 7.18 4.77
CA ASN A 694 2.99 7.13 5.72
C ASN A 694 4.00 5.99 5.42
N MET A 695 3.77 5.20 4.36
CA MET A 695 4.63 4.07 3.99
C MET A 695 5.78 4.50 3.08
N CYS A 696 6.81 3.66 2.98
CA CYS A 696 7.90 3.87 2.04
C CYS A 696 7.43 3.64 0.61
N SER A 697 7.38 4.70 -0.20
CA SER A 697 7.03 4.64 -1.63
C SER A 697 7.84 3.60 -2.43
N ILE A 698 9.09 3.34 -2.01
CA ILE A 698 9.95 2.30 -2.61
C ILE A 698 9.48 0.90 -2.23
N VAL A 699 9.12 0.65 -0.96
CA VAL A 699 8.56 -0.64 -0.52
C VAL A 699 7.18 -0.86 -1.16
N THR A 700 6.32 0.15 -1.20
CA THR A 700 5.03 0.13 -1.90
C THR A 700 5.23 -0.25 -3.37
N ARG A 701 6.15 0.40 -4.08
CA ARG A 701 6.45 0.09 -5.49
C ARG A 701 7.05 -1.32 -5.65
N ARG A 702 7.94 -1.76 -4.75
CA ARG A 702 8.57 -3.10 -4.82
C ARG A 702 7.56 -4.22 -4.58
N ASN A 703 6.72 -4.11 -3.56
CA ASN A 703 5.72 -5.12 -3.23
C ASN A 703 4.61 -5.14 -4.29
N PHE A 704 4.23 -3.99 -4.84
CA PHE A 704 3.34 -3.91 -6.01
C PHE A 704 3.96 -4.58 -7.25
N LEU A 705 5.24 -4.36 -7.54
CA LEU A 705 5.95 -5.04 -8.64
C LEU A 705 6.07 -6.56 -8.41
N ALA A 706 6.26 -7.00 -7.17
CA ALA A 706 6.26 -8.42 -6.80
C ALA A 706 4.88 -9.06 -7.05
N SER A 707 3.79 -8.43 -6.58
CA SER A 707 2.44 -8.92 -6.84
C SER A 707 2.08 -8.86 -8.34
N LYS A 708 2.57 -7.86 -9.09
CA LYS A 708 2.42 -7.78 -10.55
C LYS A 708 3.25 -8.84 -11.28
N HIS A 709 4.34 -9.34 -10.69
CA HIS A 709 5.07 -10.50 -11.17
C HIS A 709 4.30 -11.80 -10.87
N GLU A 710 3.78 -11.98 -9.65
CA GLU A 710 2.89 -13.10 -9.29
C GLU A 710 1.68 -13.19 -10.23
N MET A 711 1.03 -12.05 -10.55
CA MET A 711 -0.06 -11.98 -11.52
C MET A 711 0.34 -12.33 -12.97
N ARG A 712 1.63 -12.25 -13.32
CA ARG A 712 2.16 -12.71 -14.61
C ARG A 712 2.50 -14.20 -14.60
N GLN A 713 2.87 -14.75 -13.44
CA GLN A 713 3.13 -16.18 -13.24
C GLN A 713 1.85 -17.00 -13.04
N LEU A 714 0.75 -16.38 -12.60
CA LEU A 714 -0.57 -17.03 -12.55
C LEU A 714 -0.93 -17.61 -13.92
N ALA A 715 -1.21 -18.92 -13.93
CA ALA A 715 -1.70 -19.62 -15.10
C ALA A 715 -3.03 -19.04 -15.62
N SER A 716 -3.21 -19.16 -16.92
CA SER A 716 -4.39 -18.73 -17.67
C SER A 716 -4.54 -19.56 -18.93
N ILE A 717 -5.77 -19.96 -19.22
CA ILE A 717 -6.11 -20.72 -20.42
C ILE A 717 -5.91 -19.83 -21.65
N CYS A 718 -5.30 -20.38 -22.70
CA CYS A 718 -5.08 -19.68 -23.98
C CYS A 718 -6.40 -19.18 -24.60
N ALA A 719 -6.46 -17.87 -24.86
CA ALA A 719 -7.65 -17.19 -25.38
C ALA A 719 -8.03 -17.61 -26.81
N LEU A 720 -7.10 -18.22 -27.56
CA LEU A 720 -7.36 -18.80 -28.89
C LEU A 720 -7.99 -20.20 -28.82
N GLY A 721 -8.29 -20.73 -27.62
CA GLY A 721 -9.06 -21.96 -27.44
C GLY A 721 -8.29 -23.26 -27.69
N CYS A 722 -6.95 -23.26 -27.56
CA CYS A 722 -6.14 -24.48 -27.73
C CYS A 722 -6.10 -25.39 -26.49
N GLY A 723 -6.69 -24.98 -25.36
CA GLY A 723 -6.71 -25.73 -24.10
C GLY A 723 -5.45 -25.65 -23.23
N ALA A 724 -4.36 -25.03 -23.71
CA ALA A 724 -3.15 -24.86 -22.91
C ALA A 724 -3.33 -23.86 -21.77
N GLU A 725 -2.95 -24.26 -20.54
CA GLU A 725 -2.80 -23.37 -19.39
C GLU A 725 -1.37 -22.88 -19.28
N LEU A 726 -1.16 -21.57 -19.39
CA LEU A 726 0.17 -20.95 -19.39
C LEU A 726 0.20 -19.67 -18.54
N PRO A 727 1.35 -19.34 -17.92
CA PRO A 727 1.58 -18.02 -17.33
C PRO A 727 1.23 -16.90 -18.31
N ARG A 728 0.62 -15.80 -17.82
CA ARG A 728 0.31 -14.63 -18.65
C ARG A 728 1.53 -14.05 -19.37
N SER A 729 2.73 -14.15 -18.80
CA SER A 729 3.98 -13.74 -19.45
C SER A 729 4.36 -14.59 -20.67
N GLN A 730 3.85 -15.82 -20.79
CA GLN A 730 4.12 -16.73 -21.89
C GLN A 730 2.98 -16.74 -22.93
N LEU A 731 1.77 -16.26 -22.60
CA LEU A 731 0.64 -16.23 -23.55
C LEU A 731 0.91 -15.42 -24.82
N GLU A 732 1.67 -14.31 -24.75
CA GLU A 732 2.02 -13.51 -25.94
C GLU A 732 2.92 -14.30 -26.91
N HIS A 733 3.96 -14.96 -26.37
CA HIS A 733 4.83 -15.84 -27.16
C HIS A 733 4.04 -17.04 -27.71
N HIS A 734 3.22 -17.68 -26.87
CA HIS A 734 2.37 -18.79 -27.27
C HIS A 734 1.43 -18.41 -28.41
N HIS A 735 0.73 -17.27 -28.34
CA HIS A 735 -0.16 -16.82 -29.43
C HIS A 735 0.60 -16.59 -30.75
N ALA A 736 1.86 -16.12 -30.70
CA ALA A 736 2.67 -15.85 -31.88
C ALA A 736 3.36 -17.10 -32.48
N CYS A 737 3.91 -17.98 -31.63
CA CYS A 737 4.87 -19.01 -32.01
C CYS A 737 4.35 -20.45 -31.86
N ASP A 738 3.58 -20.73 -30.81
CA ASP A 738 3.33 -22.12 -30.38
C ASP A 738 1.89 -22.57 -30.61
N CYS A 739 0.92 -21.64 -30.52
CA CYS A 739 -0.49 -21.96 -30.47
C CYS A 739 -0.96 -22.62 -31.79
N PRO A 740 -1.57 -23.82 -31.74
CA PRO A 740 -2.08 -24.50 -32.93
C PRO A 740 -3.31 -23.82 -33.53
N GLN A 741 -3.98 -22.96 -32.74
CA GLN A 741 -5.14 -22.17 -33.18
C GLN A 741 -4.75 -20.78 -33.72
N ARG A 742 -3.46 -20.42 -33.75
CA ARG A 742 -3.02 -19.12 -34.30
C ARG A 742 -3.29 -19.01 -35.80
N LEU A 743 -3.60 -17.81 -36.23
CA LEU A 743 -3.83 -17.49 -37.63
C LEU A 743 -2.51 -17.19 -38.35
N VAL A 744 -2.32 -17.80 -39.52
CA VAL A 744 -1.16 -17.60 -40.39
C VAL A 744 -1.60 -17.24 -41.81
N LEU A 745 -0.78 -16.46 -42.51
CA LEU A 745 -0.95 -16.14 -43.93
C LEU A 745 -0.46 -17.30 -44.80
N CYS A 746 -1.15 -17.55 -45.91
CA CYS A 746 -0.69 -18.51 -46.90
C CYS A 746 0.65 -18.07 -47.55
N PRO A 747 1.67 -18.95 -47.59
CA PRO A 747 2.97 -18.63 -48.18
C PRO A 747 2.96 -18.60 -49.72
N GLU A 748 1.90 -19.04 -50.38
CA GLU A 748 1.80 -18.99 -51.85
C GLU A 748 1.52 -17.55 -52.31
N PRO A 749 2.41 -16.92 -53.11
CA PRO A 749 2.28 -15.53 -53.50
C PRO A 749 1.00 -15.32 -54.32
N GLY A 750 0.18 -14.38 -53.87
CA GLY A 750 -1.13 -14.07 -54.46
C GLY A 750 -2.32 -14.73 -53.77
N CYS A 751 -2.13 -15.78 -52.95
CA CYS A 751 -3.25 -16.46 -52.28
C CYS A 751 -3.90 -15.58 -51.19
N LYS A 752 -3.10 -14.91 -50.36
CA LYS A 752 -3.50 -13.99 -49.26
C LYS A 752 -4.47 -14.57 -48.19
N CYS A 753 -4.92 -15.81 -48.31
CA CYS A 753 -5.80 -16.45 -47.33
C CYS A 753 -5.14 -16.51 -45.94
N ILE A 754 -5.96 -16.32 -44.91
CA ILE A 754 -5.59 -16.45 -43.50
C ILE A 754 -6.31 -17.70 -42.95
N TYR A 755 -5.57 -18.62 -42.33
CA TYR A 755 -6.11 -19.87 -41.79
C TYR A 755 -5.42 -20.24 -40.47
N LYS A 756 -6.02 -21.11 -39.66
CA LYS A 756 -5.40 -21.60 -38.42
C LYS A 756 -4.26 -22.57 -38.74
N ILE A 757 -3.13 -22.50 -38.04
CA ILE A 757 -1.99 -23.39 -38.35
C ILE A 757 -2.34 -24.90 -38.24
N SER A 758 -3.28 -25.29 -37.38
CA SER A 758 -3.82 -26.66 -37.33
C SER A 758 -4.59 -27.10 -38.59
N GLN A 759 -4.91 -26.17 -39.50
CA GLN A 759 -5.59 -26.41 -40.79
C GLN A 759 -4.63 -26.26 -41.99
N THR A 760 -3.32 -26.19 -41.75
CA THR A 760 -2.31 -25.99 -42.81
C THR A 760 -2.38 -27.03 -43.92
N GLU A 761 -2.65 -28.28 -43.60
CA GLU A 761 -2.69 -29.37 -44.60
C GLU A 761 -3.96 -29.29 -45.46
N VAL A 762 -5.10 -29.02 -44.84
CA VAL A 762 -6.39 -28.78 -45.54
C VAL A 762 -6.24 -27.60 -46.51
N HIS A 763 -5.75 -26.45 -46.03
CA HIS A 763 -5.55 -25.29 -46.90
C HIS A 763 -4.51 -25.55 -48.00
N ARG A 764 -3.47 -26.35 -47.75
CA ARG A 764 -2.50 -26.74 -48.79
C ARG A 764 -3.09 -27.62 -49.88
N ALA A 765 -4.11 -28.42 -49.59
CA ALA A 765 -4.84 -29.19 -50.60
C ALA A 765 -5.78 -28.30 -51.42
N GLU A 766 -6.48 -27.36 -50.76
CA GLU A 766 -7.52 -26.52 -51.37
C GLU A 766 -7.02 -25.19 -51.96
N CYS A 767 -5.76 -24.81 -51.74
CA CYS A 767 -5.20 -23.53 -52.18
C CYS A 767 -5.20 -23.41 -53.71
N ILE A 768 -6.15 -22.62 -54.24
CA ILE A 768 -6.36 -22.36 -55.67
C ILE A 768 -5.03 -22.00 -56.36
N VAL A 769 -4.21 -21.11 -55.78
CA VAL A 769 -2.91 -20.71 -56.37
C VAL A 769 -1.97 -21.91 -56.52
N ARG A 770 -1.89 -22.78 -55.50
CA ARG A 770 -1.03 -23.97 -55.49
C ARG A 770 -1.51 -25.01 -56.50
N VAL A 771 -2.82 -25.27 -56.55
CA VAL A 771 -3.46 -26.17 -57.52
C VAL A 771 -3.25 -25.66 -58.96
N THR A 772 -3.48 -24.37 -59.22
CA THR A 772 -3.24 -23.75 -60.53
C THR A 772 -1.77 -23.84 -60.95
N ARG A 773 -0.81 -23.57 -60.04
CA ARG A 773 0.62 -23.73 -60.32
C ARG A 773 0.99 -25.19 -60.65
N GLY A 774 0.42 -26.16 -59.92
CA GLY A 774 0.59 -27.59 -60.21
C GLY A 774 0.05 -27.97 -61.59
N ASN A 775 -1.16 -27.52 -61.94
CA ASN A 775 -1.78 -27.78 -63.24
C ASN A 775 -0.98 -27.15 -64.40
N LEU A 776 -0.52 -25.90 -64.25
CA LEU A 776 0.30 -25.22 -65.25
C LEU A 776 1.66 -25.92 -65.44
N ALA A 777 2.29 -26.40 -64.37
CA ALA A 777 3.51 -27.21 -64.49
C ALA A 777 3.25 -28.54 -65.22
N ALA A 778 2.18 -29.27 -64.86
CA ALA A 778 1.80 -30.52 -65.51
C ALA A 778 1.38 -30.33 -66.98
N GLU A 779 0.85 -29.18 -67.37
CA GLU A 779 0.63 -28.82 -68.77
C GLU A 779 1.94 -28.47 -69.49
N HIS A 780 2.80 -27.66 -68.88
CA HIS A 780 4.12 -27.31 -69.44
C HIS A 780 4.94 -28.56 -69.75
N TYR A 781 5.00 -29.54 -68.85
CA TYR A 781 5.69 -30.81 -69.09
C TYR A 781 5.06 -31.62 -70.24
N ARG A 782 3.73 -31.64 -70.39
CA ARG A 782 3.05 -32.32 -71.51
C ARG A 782 3.23 -31.62 -72.85
N GLN A 783 3.34 -30.29 -72.90
CA GLN A 783 3.61 -29.56 -74.14
C GLN A 783 5.07 -29.71 -74.61
N HIS A 784 6.02 -29.84 -73.67
CA HIS A 784 7.45 -30.00 -73.94
C HIS A 784 7.93 -31.47 -73.92
N GLU A 785 7.00 -32.42 -73.80
CA GLU A 785 7.27 -33.85 -73.97
C GLU A 785 7.84 -34.13 -75.37
N VAL A 786 8.88 -34.96 -75.44
CA VAL A 786 9.45 -35.39 -76.73
C VAL A 786 8.72 -36.63 -77.20
N VAL A 787 8.16 -36.58 -78.40
CA VAL A 787 7.36 -37.66 -79.01
C VAL A 787 7.90 -38.01 -80.39
N GLU A 788 7.77 -39.27 -80.79
CA GLU A 788 8.13 -39.70 -82.14
C GLU A 788 7.14 -39.19 -83.18
N CYS A 789 7.62 -38.85 -84.38
CA CYS A 789 6.75 -38.38 -85.45
C CYS A 789 5.84 -39.50 -85.99
N PRO A 790 4.50 -39.35 -85.95
CA PRO A 790 3.54 -40.39 -86.34
C PRO A 790 3.48 -40.66 -87.86
N PHE A 791 4.32 -39.99 -88.65
CA PHE A 791 4.56 -40.30 -90.06
C PHE A 791 5.79 -41.21 -90.27
N GLY A 792 6.37 -41.76 -89.20
CA GLY A 792 7.43 -42.78 -89.28
C GLY A 792 8.77 -42.27 -89.81
N CYS A 793 9.08 -40.98 -89.64
CA CYS A 793 10.36 -40.40 -90.09
C CYS A 793 11.54 -40.65 -89.13
N GLY A 794 11.30 -41.25 -87.96
CA GLY A 794 12.33 -41.58 -86.96
C GLY A 794 12.91 -40.41 -86.18
N LEU A 795 12.42 -39.18 -86.40
CA LEU A 795 12.90 -38.00 -85.67
C LEU A 795 12.09 -37.79 -84.37
N PRO A 796 12.77 -37.56 -83.23
CA PRO A 796 12.13 -37.10 -82.00
C PRO A 796 11.75 -35.62 -82.15
N VAL A 797 10.51 -35.27 -81.80
CA VAL A 797 9.98 -33.90 -81.94
C VAL A 797 9.27 -33.49 -80.66
N VAL A 798 9.47 -32.25 -80.22
CA VAL A 798 8.73 -31.70 -79.08
C VAL A 798 7.23 -31.64 -79.43
N ARG A 799 6.36 -32.12 -78.53
CA ARG A 799 4.93 -32.34 -78.79
C ARG A 799 4.19 -31.11 -79.32
N LYS A 800 4.57 -29.92 -78.85
CA LYS A 800 4.11 -28.61 -79.33
C LYS A 800 4.44 -28.36 -80.82
N ASP A 801 5.64 -28.72 -81.26
CA ASP A 801 6.16 -28.41 -82.60
C ASP A 801 5.84 -29.51 -83.63
N LEU A 802 5.30 -30.65 -83.17
CA LEU A 802 4.88 -31.79 -83.99
C LEU A 802 3.95 -31.39 -85.16
N VAL A 803 3.10 -30.37 -84.98
CA VAL A 803 2.21 -29.86 -86.04
C VAL A 803 3.00 -29.14 -87.14
N HIS A 804 4.00 -28.34 -86.78
CA HIS A 804 4.89 -27.67 -87.73
C HIS A 804 5.72 -28.71 -88.49
N HIS A 805 6.35 -29.63 -87.75
CA HIS A 805 7.15 -30.72 -88.31
C HIS A 805 6.37 -31.55 -89.33
N ARG A 806 5.15 -31.99 -89.00
CA ARG A 806 4.30 -32.80 -89.91
C ARG A 806 3.96 -32.07 -91.21
N ARG A 807 3.89 -30.73 -91.20
CA ARG A 807 3.51 -29.93 -92.37
C ARG A 807 4.72 -29.52 -93.22
N ASN A 808 5.82 -29.09 -92.60
CA ASN A 808 6.89 -28.36 -93.26
C ASN A 808 8.22 -29.13 -93.33
N ASP A 809 8.55 -29.93 -92.32
CA ASP A 809 9.91 -30.45 -92.13
C ASP A 809 10.01 -31.96 -92.39
N CYS A 810 8.95 -32.71 -92.07
CA CYS A 810 8.90 -34.16 -92.15
C CYS A 810 9.27 -34.66 -93.56
N PRO A 811 10.34 -35.46 -93.73
CA PRO A 811 10.70 -36.08 -95.01
C PRO A 811 9.66 -37.07 -95.55
N CYS A 812 8.78 -37.53 -94.66
CA CYS A 812 7.67 -38.45 -94.93
C CYS A 812 6.32 -37.73 -95.05
N ARG A 813 6.28 -36.38 -95.18
CA ARG A 813 5.06 -35.69 -95.65
C ARG A 813 4.81 -36.05 -97.12
N PHE A 814 3.55 -36.05 -97.53
CA PHE A 814 3.19 -36.06 -98.95
C PHE A 814 3.24 -34.65 -99.54
N ILE A 815 3.76 -34.52 -100.75
CA ILE A 815 3.66 -33.32 -101.59
C ILE A 815 3.11 -33.68 -102.97
N MET A 816 2.52 -32.69 -103.65
CA MET A 816 2.10 -32.80 -105.04
C MET A 816 3.29 -32.55 -105.97
N CYS A 817 3.30 -33.15 -107.16
CA CYS A 817 4.25 -32.81 -108.21
C CYS A 817 4.12 -31.33 -108.60
N PRO A 818 5.20 -30.52 -108.59
CA PRO A 818 5.15 -29.12 -108.97
C PRO A 818 4.95 -28.92 -110.49
N ASN A 819 5.19 -29.96 -111.29
CA ASN A 819 5.10 -29.88 -112.74
C ASN A 819 3.63 -29.93 -113.20
N LYS A 820 3.15 -28.81 -113.77
CA LYS A 820 1.80 -28.69 -114.34
C LYS A 820 1.54 -29.83 -115.34
N GLY A 821 0.49 -30.60 -115.09
CA GLY A 821 0.07 -31.73 -115.91
C GLY A 821 0.42 -33.12 -115.36
N CYS A 822 1.27 -33.26 -114.33
CA CYS A 822 1.52 -34.57 -113.72
C CYS A 822 0.48 -34.96 -112.66
N GLY A 823 0.16 -34.07 -111.72
CA GLY A 823 -0.92 -34.25 -110.73
C GLY A 823 -0.71 -35.35 -109.66
N ARG A 824 0.33 -36.19 -109.75
CA ARG A 824 0.65 -37.22 -108.74
C ARG A 824 1.11 -36.60 -107.42
N SER A 825 0.89 -37.33 -106.31
CA SER A 825 1.46 -37.04 -105.00
C SER A 825 2.47 -38.11 -104.58
N TYR A 826 3.47 -37.71 -103.79
CA TYR A 826 4.55 -38.60 -103.32
C TYR A 826 5.16 -38.08 -102.02
N LEU A 827 5.89 -38.95 -101.31
CA LEU A 827 6.65 -38.55 -100.12
C LEU A 827 7.77 -37.57 -100.48
N GLN A 828 7.97 -36.52 -99.69
CA GLN A 828 9.00 -35.48 -99.93
C GLN A 828 10.40 -36.07 -100.17
N ARG A 829 10.78 -37.13 -99.43
CA ARG A 829 12.06 -37.85 -99.62
C ARG A 829 12.23 -38.51 -101.00
N ASN A 830 11.13 -38.80 -101.71
CA ASN A 830 11.13 -39.40 -103.05
C ASN A 830 11.15 -38.35 -104.19
N ALA A 831 11.09 -37.05 -103.90
CA ALA A 831 10.83 -36.00 -104.89
C ALA A 831 11.76 -36.05 -106.12
N LYS A 832 13.08 -36.13 -105.91
CA LYS A 832 14.07 -36.20 -106.98
C LYS A 832 13.91 -37.44 -107.87
N ARG A 833 13.47 -38.58 -107.31
CA ARG A 833 13.21 -39.80 -108.09
C ARG A 833 12.01 -39.59 -109.01
N HIS A 834 10.92 -39.04 -108.48
CA HIS A 834 9.73 -38.76 -109.26
C HIS A 834 10.04 -37.83 -110.43
N GLU A 835 10.71 -36.70 -110.18
CA GLU A 835 11.09 -35.72 -111.23
C GLU A 835 12.01 -36.29 -112.32
N LEU A 836 12.82 -37.30 -112.01
CA LEU A 836 13.74 -37.94 -112.96
C LEU A 836 13.14 -39.12 -113.74
N HIS A 837 12.20 -39.87 -113.14
CA HIS A 837 11.77 -41.18 -113.68
C HIS A 837 10.25 -41.40 -113.73
N ASP A 838 9.47 -40.78 -112.83
CA ASP A 838 8.06 -41.14 -112.61
C ASP A 838 7.08 -39.97 -112.91
N CYS A 839 7.56 -38.90 -113.57
CA CYS A 839 6.88 -37.61 -113.77
C CYS A 839 6.42 -37.40 -115.22
N ASP A 840 5.23 -37.90 -115.54
CA ASP A 840 4.57 -37.86 -116.86
C ASP A 840 4.12 -36.45 -117.33
N ALA A 841 4.70 -35.37 -116.78
CA ALA A 841 4.34 -33.99 -117.13
C ALA A 841 4.62 -33.71 -118.63
N PRO A 842 3.61 -33.30 -119.44
CA PRO A 842 3.78 -33.21 -120.90
C PRO A 842 4.94 -32.32 -121.36
N GLY A 843 5.16 -31.18 -120.70
CA GLY A 843 6.27 -30.27 -121.03
C GLY A 843 7.65 -30.82 -120.65
N LEU A 844 7.74 -31.78 -119.73
CA LEU A 844 8.99 -32.41 -119.29
C LEU A 844 9.35 -33.58 -120.22
N LEU A 845 8.37 -34.41 -120.58
CA LEU A 845 8.51 -35.44 -121.63
C LEU A 845 8.87 -34.83 -122.99
N ALA A 846 8.19 -33.74 -123.39
CA ALA A 846 8.53 -33.01 -124.61
C ALA A 846 9.96 -32.45 -124.59
N LYS A 847 10.45 -32.01 -123.42
CA LYS A 847 11.82 -31.52 -123.24
C LYS A 847 12.86 -32.65 -123.29
N GLN A 848 12.55 -33.83 -122.73
CA GLN A 848 13.41 -35.02 -122.85
C GLN A 848 13.53 -35.46 -124.31
N ALA A 849 12.41 -35.65 -125.02
CA ALA A 849 12.41 -36.01 -126.44
C ALA A 849 13.07 -34.93 -127.34
N MET A 850 12.97 -33.65 -126.96
CA MET A 850 13.70 -32.57 -127.65
C MET A 850 15.21 -32.64 -127.39
N ILE A 851 15.65 -33.00 -126.18
CA ILE A 851 17.08 -33.17 -125.85
C ILE A 851 17.67 -34.37 -126.58
N GLU A 852 16.92 -35.46 -126.74
CA GLU A 852 17.35 -36.62 -127.55
C GLU A 852 17.50 -36.24 -129.03
N ARG A 853 16.46 -35.63 -129.63
CA ARG A 853 16.52 -35.14 -131.02
C ARG A 853 17.55 -34.01 -131.25
N ALA A 854 17.95 -33.29 -130.20
CA ALA A 854 19.05 -32.32 -130.26
C ALA A 854 20.42 -33.00 -130.21
N ARG A 855 20.58 -34.08 -129.43
CA ARG A 855 21.80 -34.91 -129.41
C ARG A 855 22.03 -35.59 -130.75
N GLU A 856 20.99 -36.13 -131.37
CA GLU A 856 21.03 -36.74 -132.72
C GLU A 856 21.46 -35.75 -133.82
N ARG A 857 21.19 -34.44 -133.64
CA ARG A 857 21.58 -33.38 -134.59
C ARG A 857 22.94 -32.75 -134.28
N MET A 858 23.46 -32.90 -133.06
CA MET A 858 24.83 -32.44 -132.72
C MET A 858 25.92 -33.42 -133.17
N THR A 859 25.56 -34.57 -133.75
CA THR A 859 26.48 -35.52 -134.39
C THR A 859 26.71 -35.27 -135.89
N SER A 860 26.02 -34.31 -136.53
CA SER A 860 25.97 -34.21 -138.00
C SER A 860 26.63 -32.98 -138.65
N ASP A 861 27.04 -31.94 -137.91
CA ASP A 861 27.87 -30.84 -138.48
C ASP A 861 28.66 -30.08 -137.40
N GLY A 862 29.76 -29.39 -137.74
CA GLY A 862 30.83 -29.12 -136.77
C GLY A 862 31.46 -27.70 -136.67
N LYS A 863 32.13 -27.46 -135.52
CA LYS A 863 32.98 -26.29 -135.14
C LYS A 863 32.19 -24.98 -134.85
N LEU A 864 32.49 -24.12 -133.85
CA LEU A 864 33.70 -23.92 -133.02
C LEU A 864 33.40 -23.23 -131.64
N ARG A 865 34.15 -23.60 -130.58
CA ARG A 865 34.54 -22.90 -129.30
C ARG A 865 33.60 -21.95 -128.49
N LYS A 866 33.48 -22.29 -127.18
CA LYS A 866 33.66 -21.50 -125.92
C LYS A 866 33.82 -19.96 -125.97
N PRO A 867 33.28 -19.21 -124.97
CA PRO A 867 34.12 -18.80 -123.81
C PRO A 867 33.43 -18.82 -122.41
N GLU A 868 34.13 -18.32 -121.38
CA GLU A 868 33.81 -18.26 -119.93
C GLU A 868 33.68 -16.80 -119.44
N VAL A 869 33.13 -16.52 -118.22
CA VAL A 869 33.49 -15.40 -117.28
C VAL A 869 32.61 -15.40 -115.99
N PRO A 870 33.04 -14.84 -114.82
CA PRO A 870 32.45 -15.18 -113.50
C PRO A 870 32.07 -14.02 -112.51
N SER A 871 31.47 -14.41 -111.36
CA SER A 871 31.58 -13.83 -109.99
C SER A 871 30.97 -12.46 -109.60
N ARG A 872 30.29 -12.41 -108.42
CA ARG A 872 30.10 -11.30 -107.42
C ARG A 872 28.98 -11.64 -106.38
N TYR A 873 28.85 -11.10 -105.15
CA TYR A 873 29.76 -10.61 -104.07
C TYR A 873 28.90 -10.15 -102.83
N VAL A 874 29.50 -9.91 -101.63
CA VAL A 874 28.94 -9.17 -100.42
C VAL A 874 27.85 -9.90 -99.56
N ALA A 875 27.77 -9.99 -98.20
CA ALA A 875 28.39 -9.38 -96.98
C ALA A 875 27.56 -8.24 -96.26
N THR A 876 27.51 -7.96 -94.93
CA THR A 876 27.94 -8.60 -93.64
C THR A 876 27.33 -7.86 -92.40
N ALA A 877 26.86 -8.56 -91.35
CA ALA A 877 26.61 -8.09 -89.94
C ALA A 877 26.20 -9.31 -89.06
N GLU A 878 26.49 -9.54 -87.76
CA GLU A 878 26.97 -8.78 -86.57
C GLU A 878 25.93 -8.03 -85.70
N VAL A 879 25.83 -8.43 -84.41
CA VAL A 879 26.11 -7.67 -83.15
C VAL A 879 25.37 -8.28 -81.93
N GLU A 880 26.06 -8.49 -80.80
CA GLU A 880 25.49 -8.93 -79.50
C GLU A 880 26.23 -8.22 -78.34
N ILE A 881 25.53 -7.41 -77.50
CA ILE A 881 26.18 -6.54 -76.49
C ILE A 881 25.29 -6.32 -75.22
N HIS A 882 25.86 -6.58 -74.02
CA HIS A 882 25.55 -5.96 -72.69
C HIS A 882 24.25 -6.30 -71.91
N ARG A 883 24.17 -6.13 -70.56
CA ARG A 883 25.12 -6.15 -69.39
C ARG A 883 24.35 -5.90 -68.06
N LEU A 884 24.91 -6.32 -66.92
CA LEU A 884 24.60 -5.82 -65.54
C LEU A 884 23.13 -6.08 -65.05
N ASP A 885 22.69 -6.00 -63.79
CA ASP A 885 23.24 -5.66 -62.44
C ASP A 885 22.22 -6.17 -61.35
N ARG A 886 22.35 -6.12 -60.01
CA ARG A 886 23.40 -5.67 -59.03
C ARG A 886 23.22 -6.36 -57.65
N LEU A 887 24.33 -6.53 -56.91
CA LEU A 887 24.54 -6.65 -55.44
C LEU A 887 23.51 -7.28 -54.47
N THR A 888 24.01 -8.23 -53.67
CA THR A 888 23.62 -8.49 -52.26
C THR A 888 24.39 -7.59 -51.28
N ILE A 889 23.85 -7.36 -50.08
CA ILE A 889 24.55 -6.74 -48.93
C ILE A 889 24.23 -7.49 -47.63
N ARG A 890 25.25 -7.78 -46.81
CA ARG A 890 25.17 -8.03 -45.35
C ARG A 890 25.80 -6.82 -44.62
N PRO A 891 25.50 -6.58 -43.33
CA PRO A 891 26.42 -7.09 -42.29
C PRO A 891 25.77 -7.49 -40.94
N ASP A 892 26.18 -8.65 -40.43
CA ASP A 892 26.90 -8.92 -39.15
C ASP A 892 26.48 -8.35 -37.76
N THR A 893 27.11 -8.96 -36.73
CA THR A 893 27.26 -8.54 -35.31
C THR A 893 26.08 -8.64 -34.31
N ILE A 894 26.00 -9.83 -33.67
CA ILE A 894 26.16 -10.07 -32.22
C ILE A 894 25.71 -8.97 -31.23
N ASN A 895 24.65 -9.26 -30.45
CA ASN A 895 24.67 -9.36 -28.98
C ASN A 895 23.40 -10.06 -28.46
#